data_AF-A0A3C0ENH9-F1
#
_entry.id   AF-A0A3C0ENH9-F1
#
_cell.length_a   1.000
_cell.length_b   1.000
_cell.length_c   1.000
_cell.angle_alpha   90.00
_cell.angle_beta   90.00
_cell.angle_gamma   90.00
#
_symmetry.space_group_name_H-M   'P 1'
#
loop_
_entity.id
_entity.type
_entity.pdbx_description
1 polymer ?
#
loop_
_entity_poly.entity_id
_entity_poly.type
_entity_poly.pdbx_seq_one_letter_code
_entity_poly.pdbx_strand_id
1 'polypeptide(L)'
;MTLVVMTALTCSAQSIEPLTSKGNAFVNSKGQTVRLWGMNLVALYPSKQQAEQIAQDMADSQINLARPHHMMRPSRDWVWGSKIFTLNDYGTGNTRKPNTEAWDRFDYLNAKLRDKGIYLMLAGRWSRTYLPYDVDVLKTTEEDEAAWIMAMDELNKRHWKKNIDSRKLLPLVDERCAALDMEFIKYTLTHVNPYTKLSYANDPQVLTYELSNEFSADYVLICGNNLTDYFQKKLVAKWEAFAKQAGLSDICDIYKANTDEQKRVRAAFFRDLDQQYFIKVKQNMRELGFKGAITYSNLWRGDSALQMHSEHADYIEDHAYVNPRVVDSHEDFVYQKSKTILANKPYIIGEFNESEGGRVKTEGPYRSQLMLAAAAYGVHQGIDGIVWFAWQHGDRDLTAEGKAKKPGREPHIGTMVADDMMRDHLRTAGMIYRNQLVDPSSKPVTFAVGTPHVGTDYNALMRPTNIYKPGWQSVHAVGKTFDAPPPTQMVKPWMRSTPSQIVTSDTGQITKDLDAKQLRIIAPKAEAFSGDMTGNTIQGDYQHLTVGNQQGFATVILVSADHKPLNQSSNLIISRTVLDTDQKETDKLPITLKGLKKGSAKAVEFCITRPQYKAITISIGANGQLVLPDSDWHEAEIQFK
;
A
#
# COMPACT_ATOMS: atom_id res chain seq x y z
N MET A 1 34.03 -26.14 -20.20
CA MET A 1 32.80 -25.33 -20.30
C MET A 1 32.64 -24.62 -18.97
N THR A 2 33.27 -23.45 -18.84
CA THR A 2 33.35 -22.71 -17.57
C THR A 2 32.02 -21.99 -17.39
N LEU A 3 31.23 -22.41 -16.42
CA LEU A 3 29.97 -21.75 -16.06
C LEU A 3 30.32 -20.38 -15.47
N VAL A 4 30.38 -19.34 -16.31
CA VAL A 4 30.46 -17.97 -15.83
C VAL A 4 29.08 -17.65 -15.26
N VAL A 5 28.95 -17.80 -13.94
CA VAL A 5 27.83 -17.23 -13.19
C VAL A 5 28.04 -15.72 -13.22
N MET A 6 27.56 -15.05 -14.27
CA MET A 6 27.41 -13.60 -14.26
C MET A 6 26.27 -13.29 -13.29
N THR A 7 26.64 -12.87 -12.09
CA THR A 7 25.71 -12.31 -11.11
C THR A 7 25.07 -11.07 -11.73
N ALA A 8 23.74 -11.08 -11.86
CA ALA A 8 22.95 -9.84 -11.96
C ALA A 8 23.44 -8.86 -10.89
N LEU A 9 23.35 -7.55 -11.13
CA LEU A 9 23.74 -6.52 -10.16
C LEU A 9 23.11 -6.84 -8.79
N THR A 10 23.90 -7.42 -7.89
CA THR A 10 23.39 -7.92 -6.63
C THR A 10 23.01 -6.72 -5.79
N CYS A 11 21.73 -6.61 -5.45
CA CYS A 11 21.31 -5.71 -4.39
C CYS A 11 22.01 -6.21 -3.12
N SER A 12 23.01 -5.48 -2.63
CA SER A 12 23.68 -5.84 -1.37
C SER A 12 22.60 -5.88 -0.29
N ALA A 13 22.40 -7.03 0.36
CA ALA A 13 21.43 -7.17 1.43
C ALA A 13 21.70 -6.10 2.49
N GLN A 14 20.79 -5.12 2.59
CA GLN A 14 20.91 -4.07 3.58
C GLN A 14 20.48 -4.66 4.92
N SER A 15 21.35 -4.62 5.93
CA SER A 15 20.97 -5.03 7.27
C SER A 15 19.78 -4.18 7.75
N ILE A 16 18.75 -4.83 8.29
CA ILE A 16 17.63 -4.14 8.96
C ILE A 16 18.20 -3.25 10.06
N GLU A 17 17.92 -1.94 9.97
CA GLU A 17 18.22 -0.98 11.02
C GLU A 17 16.91 -0.40 11.58
N PRO A 18 16.87 0.01 12.86
CA PRO A 18 15.69 0.66 13.40
C PRO A 18 15.38 1.96 12.64
N LEU A 19 14.12 2.12 12.21
CA LEU A 19 13.61 3.38 11.67
C LEU A 19 12.70 4.05 12.69
N THR A 20 12.65 5.38 12.65
CA THR A 20 11.80 6.18 13.54
C THR A 20 11.00 7.21 12.76
N SER A 21 9.80 7.53 13.24
CA SER A 21 8.97 8.60 12.68
C SER A 21 9.53 9.97 13.07
N LYS A 22 9.88 10.80 12.09
CA LYS A 22 10.34 12.19 12.29
C LYS A 22 9.71 13.12 11.26
N GLY A 23 8.82 14.00 11.70
CA GLY A 23 8.03 14.84 10.79
C GLY A 23 7.20 13.96 9.84
N ASN A 24 7.34 14.18 8.53
CA ASN A 24 6.64 13.42 7.48
C ASN A 24 7.48 12.27 6.91
N ALA A 25 8.35 11.66 7.71
CA ALA A 25 9.22 10.63 7.21
C ALA A 25 9.55 9.53 8.22
N PHE A 26 9.74 8.32 7.73
CA PHE A 26 10.55 7.33 8.43
C PHE A 26 12.03 7.60 8.14
N VAL A 27 12.82 7.77 9.20
CA VAL A 27 14.25 8.05 9.08
C VAL A 27 15.08 7.00 9.80
N ASN A 28 16.25 6.72 9.23
CA ASN A 28 17.23 5.83 9.84
C ASN A 28 18.03 6.52 10.96
N SER A 29 18.97 5.78 11.55
CA SER A 29 19.85 6.26 12.63
C SER A 29 20.67 7.52 12.27
N LYS A 30 20.89 7.79 10.98
CA LYS A 30 21.59 8.96 10.45
C LYS A 30 20.64 10.12 10.10
N GLY A 31 19.35 9.97 10.34
CA GLY A 31 18.33 10.96 9.97
C GLY A 31 18.00 10.99 8.49
N GLN A 32 18.41 9.98 7.71
CA GLN A 32 18.11 9.87 6.28
C GLN A 32 16.74 9.23 6.10
N THR A 33 15.90 9.82 5.24
CA THR A 33 14.60 9.24 4.87
C THR A 33 14.78 7.89 4.19
N VAL A 34 14.00 6.91 4.62
CA VAL A 34 13.91 5.59 3.99
C VAL A 34 12.55 5.45 3.33
N ARG A 35 12.55 5.12 2.04
CA ARG A 35 11.33 4.88 1.25
C ARG A 35 11.03 3.39 1.17
N LEU A 36 9.76 3.02 1.36
CA LEU A 36 9.31 1.64 1.53
C LEU A 36 8.51 1.18 0.31
N TRP A 37 9.16 0.45 -0.59
CA TRP A 37 8.50 -0.23 -1.70
C TRP A 37 8.02 -1.59 -1.20
N GLY A 38 6.71 -1.72 -1.03
CA GLY A 38 6.11 -2.78 -0.23
C GLY A 38 5.23 -3.75 -1.00
N MET A 39 4.96 -4.89 -0.38
CA MET A 39 4.07 -5.91 -0.92
C MET A 39 3.19 -6.54 0.17
N ASN A 40 1.89 -6.67 -0.09
CA ASN A 40 0.98 -7.42 0.78
C ASN A 40 1.17 -8.93 0.63
N LEU A 41 1.11 -9.63 1.77
CA LEU A 41 1.17 -11.09 1.87
C LEU A 41 -0.10 -11.59 2.55
N VAL A 42 -1.08 -12.01 1.76
CA VAL A 42 -2.44 -12.25 2.25
C VAL A 42 -2.58 -13.69 2.71
N ALA A 43 -2.64 -13.89 4.03
CA ALA A 43 -2.71 -15.21 4.66
C ALA A 43 -1.65 -16.20 4.13
N LEU A 44 -0.45 -15.68 3.83
CA LEU A 44 0.64 -16.40 3.17
C LEU A 44 1.73 -16.76 4.19
N TYR A 45 1.70 -18.00 4.69
CA TYR A 45 2.73 -18.63 5.53
C TYR A 45 3.18 -19.93 4.83
N PRO A 46 4.03 -19.81 3.79
CA PRO A 46 4.26 -20.86 2.82
C PRO A 46 5.23 -21.93 3.36
N SER A 47 5.55 -22.95 2.56
CA SER A 47 6.62 -23.88 2.91
C SER A 47 7.97 -23.17 3.02
N LYS A 48 8.95 -23.77 3.70
CA LYS A 48 10.29 -23.18 3.85
C LYS A 48 10.98 -22.92 2.50
N GLN A 49 10.84 -23.85 1.57
CA GLN A 49 11.36 -23.69 0.21
C GLN A 49 10.70 -22.53 -0.53
N GLN A 50 9.37 -22.43 -0.46
CA GLN A 50 8.63 -21.32 -1.06
C GLN A 50 9.02 -19.97 -0.43
N ALA A 51 9.21 -19.94 0.90
CA ALA A 51 9.60 -18.73 1.62
C ALA A 51 10.96 -18.18 1.15
N GLU A 52 11.95 -19.05 0.91
CA GLU A 52 13.25 -18.65 0.35
C GLU A 52 13.11 -18.01 -1.02
N GLN A 53 12.37 -18.64 -1.92
CA GLN A 53 12.16 -18.11 -3.27
C GLN A 53 11.38 -16.80 -3.26
N ILE A 54 10.31 -16.71 -2.47
CA ILE A 54 9.49 -15.49 -2.37
C ILE A 54 10.31 -14.33 -1.84
N ALA A 55 11.11 -14.54 -0.78
CA ALA A 55 11.97 -13.49 -0.25
C ALA A 55 13.03 -13.02 -1.27
N GLN A 56 13.59 -13.95 -2.05
CA GLN A 56 14.52 -13.63 -3.13
C GLN A 56 13.85 -12.81 -4.24
N ASP A 57 12.71 -13.27 -4.75
CA ASP A 57 11.96 -12.58 -5.82
C ASP A 57 11.55 -11.15 -5.41
N MET A 58 11.14 -10.98 -4.15
CA MET A 58 10.83 -9.66 -3.59
C MET A 58 12.06 -8.74 -3.59
N ALA A 59 13.19 -9.24 -3.09
CA ALA A 59 14.43 -8.46 -3.03
C ALA A 59 14.92 -8.03 -4.41
N ASP A 60 14.88 -8.94 -5.39
CA ASP A 60 15.25 -8.66 -6.78
C ASP A 60 14.33 -7.59 -7.41
N SER A 61 13.08 -7.53 -6.96
CA SER A 61 12.06 -6.55 -7.35
C SER A 61 12.12 -5.23 -6.55
N GLN A 62 13.21 -4.98 -5.81
CA GLN A 62 13.40 -3.80 -4.95
C GLN A 62 12.46 -3.71 -3.74
N ILE A 63 11.68 -4.74 -3.43
CA ILE A 63 10.79 -4.72 -2.26
C ILE A 63 11.64 -4.68 -1.00
N ASN A 64 11.32 -3.76 -0.08
CA ASN A 64 11.93 -3.65 1.25
C ASN A 64 10.91 -3.57 2.39
N LEU A 65 9.61 -3.77 2.10
CA LEU A 65 8.57 -3.90 3.10
C LEU A 65 7.61 -5.03 2.72
N ALA A 66 7.29 -5.91 3.65
CA ALA A 66 6.21 -6.88 3.50
C ALA A 66 5.12 -6.55 4.51
N ARG A 67 3.85 -6.64 4.06
CA ARG A 67 2.68 -6.50 4.93
C ARG A 67 1.98 -7.85 5.10
N PRO A 68 2.34 -8.66 6.12
CA PRO A 68 1.54 -9.82 6.48
C PRO A 68 0.11 -9.39 6.81
N HIS A 69 -0.83 -9.91 6.04
CA HIS A 69 -2.23 -9.51 6.08
C HIS A 69 -3.13 -10.73 6.33
N HIS A 70 -4.35 -10.50 6.84
CA HIS A 70 -5.29 -11.56 7.22
C HIS A 70 -4.76 -12.58 8.26
N MET A 71 -3.99 -12.11 9.26
CA MET A 71 -3.32 -12.96 10.26
C MET A 71 -4.23 -13.87 11.08
N MET A 72 -5.52 -13.50 11.22
CA MET A 72 -6.47 -14.17 12.10
C MET A 72 -7.68 -14.82 11.39
N ARG A 73 -7.76 -14.87 10.06
CA ARG A 73 -8.90 -15.54 9.38
C ARG A 73 -8.54 -16.96 8.96
N PRO A 74 -9.39 -17.97 9.27
CA PRO A 74 -9.32 -19.29 8.64
C PRO A 74 -9.10 -19.19 7.13
N SER A 75 -7.87 -19.40 6.66
CA SER A 75 -7.51 -19.22 5.24
C SER A 75 -8.37 -20.11 4.35
N ARG A 76 -8.70 -21.32 4.83
CA ARG A 76 -9.52 -22.31 4.13
C ARG A 76 -10.97 -21.88 3.90
N ASP A 77 -11.47 -20.90 4.67
CA ASP A 77 -12.86 -20.45 4.56
C ASP A 77 -13.09 -19.54 3.34
N TRP A 78 -12.02 -19.05 2.70
CA TRP A 78 -12.15 -18.09 1.60
C TRP A 78 -11.04 -18.17 0.54
N VAL A 79 -9.84 -18.65 0.91
CA VAL A 79 -8.79 -19.03 -0.04
C VAL A 79 -8.96 -20.52 -0.39
N TRP A 80 -9.96 -20.80 -1.23
CA TRP A 80 -10.30 -22.17 -1.63
C TRP A 80 -9.07 -22.92 -2.17
N GLY A 81 -8.80 -24.11 -1.66
CA GLY A 81 -7.68 -24.95 -2.08
C GLY A 81 -6.34 -24.68 -1.37
N SER A 82 -6.24 -23.62 -0.56
CA SER A 82 -5.03 -23.37 0.24
C SER A 82 -4.81 -24.46 1.29
N LYS A 83 -3.54 -24.79 1.54
CA LYS A 83 -3.10 -25.75 2.57
C LYS A 83 -2.53 -25.08 3.82
N ILE A 84 -2.51 -23.75 3.84
CA ILE A 84 -1.99 -22.97 4.95
C ILE A 84 -2.99 -22.96 6.11
N PHE A 85 -2.49 -23.30 7.31
CA PHE A 85 -3.22 -23.13 8.56
C PHE A 85 -3.24 -21.67 8.99
N THR A 86 -4.24 -21.29 9.77
CA THR A 86 -4.25 -20.01 10.48
C THR A 86 -3.25 -19.96 11.61
N LEU A 87 -2.82 -18.75 11.98
CA LEU A 87 -1.94 -18.53 13.14
C LEU A 87 -2.59 -18.97 14.46
N ASN A 88 -3.91 -18.95 14.56
CA ASN A 88 -4.65 -19.52 15.69
C ASN A 88 -5.47 -20.73 15.25
N ASP A 89 -5.64 -21.69 16.15
CA ASP A 89 -6.51 -22.84 16.01
C ASP A 89 -7.98 -22.44 16.25
N TYR A 90 -8.85 -22.90 15.37
CA TYR A 90 -10.30 -22.68 15.40
C TYR A 90 -11.07 -23.98 15.68
N GLY A 91 -10.37 -25.13 15.72
CA GLY A 91 -10.97 -26.46 15.79
C GLY A 91 -11.61 -26.80 17.14
N THR A 92 -11.34 -26.03 18.19
CA THR A 92 -11.88 -26.24 19.55
C THR A 92 -13.08 -25.36 19.87
N GLY A 93 -13.65 -24.64 18.89
CA GLY A 93 -14.78 -23.74 19.11
C GLY A 93 -14.40 -22.40 19.78
N ASN A 94 -13.11 -22.12 19.94
CA ASN A 94 -12.54 -20.84 20.36
C ASN A 94 -11.35 -20.47 19.44
N THR A 95 -10.81 -19.27 19.60
CA THR A 95 -9.79 -18.66 18.72
C THR A 95 -8.51 -18.29 19.47
N ARG A 96 -8.24 -18.94 20.60
CA ARG A 96 -7.21 -18.49 21.57
C ARG A 96 -5.88 -19.24 21.43
N LYS A 97 -5.93 -20.51 21.04
CA LYS A 97 -4.74 -21.37 20.96
C LYS A 97 -3.94 -21.09 19.69
N PRO A 98 -2.63 -20.76 19.77
CA PRO A 98 -1.78 -20.65 18.60
C PRO A 98 -1.60 -21.99 17.85
N ASN A 99 -1.51 -21.94 16.53
CA ASN A 99 -1.17 -23.10 15.70
C ASN A 99 0.34 -23.20 15.47
N THR A 100 0.98 -24.24 16.00
CA THR A 100 2.44 -24.38 15.96
C THR A 100 3.03 -24.42 14.54
N GLU A 101 2.36 -25.09 13.60
CA GLU A 101 2.86 -25.23 12.22
C GLU A 101 2.75 -23.89 11.45
N ALA A 102 1.65 -23.17 11.62
CA ALA A 102 1.47 -21.86 10.99
C ALA A 102 2.51 -20.85 11.50
N TRP A 103 2.77 -20.84 12.81
CA TRP A 103 3.80 -19.97 13.40
C TRP A 103 5.22 -20.35 12.94
N ASP A 104 5.58 -21.64 12.85
CA ASP A 104 6.91 -22.04 12.31
C ASP A 104 7.12 -21.52 10.88
N ARG A 105 6.09 -21.61 10.03
CA ARG A 105 6.14 -21.12 8.64
C ARG A 105 6.17 -19.60 8.56
N PHE A 106 5.37 -18.91 9.36
CA PHE A 106 5.35 -17.45 9.46
C PHE A 106 6.71 -16.93 9.91
N ASP A 107 7.27 -17.52 10.97
CA ASP A 107 8.58 -17.17 11.50
C ASP A 107 9.71 -17.42 10.49
N TYR A 108 9.67 -18.55 9.78
CA TYR A 108 10.67 -18.86 8.76
C TYR A 108 10.62 -17.87 7.60
N LEU A 109 9.42 -17.55 7.09
CA LEU A 109 9.25 -16.54 6.06
C LEU A 109 9.81 -15.19 6.50
N ASN A 110 9.45 -14.73 7.70
CA ASN A 110 9.92 -13.44 8.22
C ASN A 110 11.45 -13.41 8.40
N ALA A 111 12.05 -14.54 8.80
CA ALA A 111 13.51 -14.67 8.85
C ALA A 111 14.17 -14.57 7.46
N LYS A 112 13.55 -15.15 6.42
CA LYS A 112 14.07 -15.03 5.05
C LYS A 112 13.87 -13.63 4.46
N LEU A 113 12.76 -12.97 4.77
CA LEU A 113 12.56 -11.56 4.45
C LEU A 113 13.62 -10.69 5.15
N ARG A 114 13.95 -11.01 6.42
CA ARG A 114 15.00 -10.31 7.18
C ARG A 114 16.37 -10.47 6.53
N ASP A 115 16.74 -11.68 6.09
CA ASP A 115 18.00 -11.95 5.40
C ASP A 115 18.18 -11.07 4.14
N LYS A 116 17.07 -10.54 3.59
CA LYS A 116 17.04 -9.64 2.43
C LYS A 116 16.87 -8.16 2.77
N GLY A 117 16.80 -7.79 4.04
CA GLY A 117 16.59 -6.39 4.45
C GLY A 117 15.15 -5.91 4.26
N ILE A 118 14.17 -6.82 4.29
CA ILE A 118 12.75 -6.50 4.12
C ILE A 118 12.10 -6.32 5.50
N TYR A 119 11.61 -5.09 5.76
CA TYR A 119 10.83 -4.74 6.95
C TYR A 119 9.45 -5.40 6.94
N LEU A 120 8.78 -5.40 8.09
CA LEU A 120 7.41 -5.87 8.29
C LEU A 120 6.49 -4.72 8.70
N MET A 121 5.32 -4.70 8.09
CA MET A 121 4.17 -3.89 8.46
C MET A 121 3.05 -4.85 8.88
N LEU A 122 2.85 -5.02 10.19
CA LEU A 122 1.87 -5.99 10.68
C LEU A 122 0.47 -5.38 10.66
N ALA A 123 -0.49 -6.10 10.09
CA ALA A 123 -1.91 -5.74 10.16
C ALA A 123 -2.62 -6.68 11.14
N GLY A 124 -2.85 -6.20 12.36
CA GLY A 124 -3.30 -7.02 13.48
C GLY A 124 -4.70 -7.59 13.30
N ARG A 125 -5.67 -6.75 12.92
CA ARG A 125 -7.08 -7.13 12.89
C ARG A 125 -7.72 -6.80 11.56
N TRP A 126 -8.51 -7.72 11.04
CA TRP A 126 -9.34 -7.49 9.86
C TRP A 126 -10.46 -8.52 9.84
N SER A 127 -10.06 -9.76 10.06
CA SER A 127 -10.82 -10.91 9.59
C SER A 127 -10.94 -12.02 10.63
N ARG A 128 -10.80 -11.67 11.91
CA ARG A 128 -11.05 -12.59 13.01
C ARG A 128 -12.52 -12.99 13.04
N THR A 129 -12.79 -14.28 13.23
CA THR A 129 -14.14 -14.80 13.48
C THR A 129 -14.21 -15.22 14.95
N TYR A 130 -14.71 -14.37 15.84
CA TYR A 130 -14.92 -14.77 17.24
C TYR A 130 -15.90 -15.96 17.31
N LEU A 131 -15.64 -16.92 18.19
CA LEU A 131 -16.40 -18.17 18.30
C LEU A 131 -17.10 -18.31 19.66
N PRO A 132 -18.21 -19.07 19.76
CA PRO A 132 -18.99 -19.19 20.99
C PRO A 132 -18.23 -19.58 22.26
N TYR A 133 -17.12 -20.32 22.19
CA TYR A 133 -16.33 -20.66 23.38
C TYR A 133 -15.16 -19.70 23.64
N ASP A 134 -15.06 -18.59 22.91
CA ASP A 134 -14.19 -17.48 23.31
C ASP A 134 -14.70 -16.74 24.57
N VAL A 135 -15.93 -17.02 25.00
CA VAL A 135 -16.52 -16.48 26.24
C VAL A 135 -15.60 -16.68 27.46
N ASP A 136 -14.82 -17.76 27.46
CA ASP A 136 -13.88 -18.14 28.53
C ASP A 136 -12.70 -17.17 28.74
N VAL A 137 -12.51 -16.19 27.85
CA VAL A 137 -11.47 -15.16 28.02
C VAL A 137 -11.69 -14.31 29.29
N LEU A 138 -12.95 -14.08 29.68
CA LEU A 138 -13.32 -13.34 30.89
C LEU A 138 -14.56 -13.98 31.52
N LYS A 139 -14.45 -14.35 32.80
CA LYS A 139 -15.55 -14.92 33.58
C LYS A 139 -16.51 -13.85 34.07
N THR A 140 -17.81 -14.14 33.96
CA THR A 140 -18.92 -13.29 34.42
C THR A 140 -19.96 -14.14 35.14
N THR A 141 -21.26 -13.82 35.02
CA THR A 141 -22.35 -14.71 35.45
C THR A 141 -22.69 -15.72 34.35
N GLU A 142 -23.27 -16.85 34.74
CA GLU A 142 -23.69 -17.91 33.81
C GLU A 142 -24.71 -17.40 32.78
N GLU A 143 -25.61 -16.49 33.17
CA GLU A 143 -26.61 -15.91 32.28
C GLU A 143 -25.97 -15.01 31.20
N ASP A 144 -24.98 -14.19 31.56
CA ASP A 144 -24.26 -13.36 30.60
C ASP A 144 -23.40 -14.20 29.66
N GLU A 145 -22.78 -15.26 30.18
CA GLU A 145 -22.01 -16.22 29.37
C GLU A 145 -22.92 -16.91 28.33
N ALA A 146 -24.08 -17.42 28.76
CA ALA A 146 -25.06 -18.03 27.86
C ALA A 146 -25.58 -17.04 26.81
N ALA A 147 -25.87 -15.80 27.20
CA ALA A 147 -26.32 -14.76 26.28
C ALA A 147 -25.24 -14.41 25.24
N TRP A 148 -23.97 -14.34 25.64
CA TRP A 148 -22.83 -14.12 24.75
C TRP A 148 -22.69 -15.27 23.73
N ILE A 149 -22.77 -16.52 24.20
CA ILE A 149 -22.69 -17.73 23.35
C ILE A 149 -23.77 -17.68 22.26
N MET A 150 -25.02 -17.45 22.65
CA MET A 150 -26.16 -17.37 21.71
C MET A 150 -25.98 -16.22 20.72
N ALA A 151 -25.56 -15.05 21.20
CA ALA A 151 -25.33 -13.87 20.38
C ALA A 151 -24.20 -14.07 19.37
N MET A 152 -23.12 -14.76 19.75
CA MET A 152 -22.00 -15.04 18.85
C MET A 152 -22.36 -16.12 17.82
N ASP A 153 -23.11 -17.15 18.21
CA ASP A 153 -23.63 -18.18 17.29
C ASP A 153 -24.59 -17.57 16.25
N GLU A 154 -25.53 -16.71 16.67
CA GLU A 154 -26.40 -15.96 15.76
C GLU A 154 -25.58 -15.11 14.80
N LEU A 155 -24.59 -14.36 15.32
CA LEU A 155 -23.72 -13.53 14.50
C LEU A 155 -22.97 -14.38 13.46
N ASN A 156 -22.45 -15.55 13.84
CA ASN A 156 -21.69 -16.44 12.95
C ASN A 156 -22.54 -17.10 11.86
N LYS A 157 -23.86 -17.20 12.04
CA LYS A 157 -24.80 -17.66 11.01
C LYS A 157 -25.12 -16.59 9.96
N ARG A 158 -24.80 -15.31 10.21
CA ARG A 158 -25.02 -14.23 9.23
C ARG A 158 -24.10 -14.42 8.01
N HIS A 159 -24.65 -14.15 6.82
CA HIS A 159 -23.86 -14.10 5.60
C HIS A 159 -22.67 -13.13 5.75
N TRP A 160 -21.47 -13.54 5.35
CA TRP A 160 -20.21 -12.85 5.66
C TRP A 160 -20.22 -11.35 5.30
N LYS A 161 -20.85 -10.96 4.18
CA LYS A 161 -20.97 -9.54 3.77
C LYS A 161 -21.71 -8.67 4.78
N LYS A 162 -22.70 -9.22 5.49
CA LYS A 162 -23.45 -8.52 6.55
C LYS A 162 -22.78 -8.59 7.92
N ASN A 163 -21.62 -9.24 8.00
CA ASN A 163 -21.01 -9.65 9.26
C ASN A 163 -19.59 -9.08 9.45
N ILE A 164 -18.88 -8.82 8.35
CA ILE A 164 -17.48 -8.39 8.38
C ILE A 164 -17.30 -7.10 9.20
N ASP A 165 -18.13 -6.08 8.96
CA ASP A 165 -18.03 -4.80 9.66
C ASP A 165 -18.60 -4.85 11.08
N SER A 166 -19.70 -5.61 11.29
CA SER A 166 -20.26 -5.87 12.62
C SER A 166 -19.23 -6.51 13.56
N ARG A 167 -18.47 -7.49 13.08
CA ARG A 167 -17.39 -8.12 13.86
C ARG A 167 -16.27 -7.14 14.18
N LYS A 168 -15.94 -6.23 13.25
CA LYS A 168 -14.97 -5.18 13.50
C LYS A 168 -15.41 -4.21 14.60
N LEU A 169 -16.70 -4.02 14.81
CA LEU A 169 -17.19 -3.14 15.88
C LEU A 169 -17.10 -3.77 17.28
N LEU A 170 -17.10 -5.10 17.41
CA LEU A 170 -17.27 -5.79 18.70
C LEU A 170 -16.29 -5.39 19.83
N PRO A 171 -14.97 -5.21 19.64
CA PRO A 171 -14.05 -4.82 20.70
C PRO A 171 -14.30 -3.43 21.29
N LEU A 172 -14.99 -2.56 20.56
CA LEU A 172 -15.39 -1.24 21.05
C LEU A 172 -16.65 -1.35 21.93
N VAL A 173 -17.35 -2.49 21.87
CA VAL A 173 -18.66 -2.72 22.49
C VAL A 173 -18.59 -3.73 23.64
N ASP A 174 -17.81 -4.80 23.49
CA ASP A 174 -17.71 -5.91 24.44
C ASP A 174 -16.25 -6.17 24.85
N GLU A 175 -16.01 -6.19 26.16
CA GLU A 175 -14.66 -6.32 26.73
C GLU A 175 -14.01 -7.67 26.44
N ARG A 176 -14.79 -8.74 26.21
CA ARG A 176 -14.23 -10.05 25.83
C ARG A 176 -13.57 -9.97 24.46
N CYS A 177 -14.21 -9.31 23.49
CA CYS A 177 -13.65 -9.14 22.16
C CYS A 177 -12.38 -8.29 22.18
N ALA A 178 -12.32 -7.24 23.01
CA ALA A 178 -11.10 -6.46 23.23
C ALA A 178 -9.99 -7.28 23.91
N ALA A 179 -10.32 -8.09 24.92
CA ALA A 179 -9.37 -8.96 25.61
C ALA A 179 -8.79 -10.03 24.68
N LEU A 180 -9.62 -10.63 23.83
CA LEU A 180 -9.22 -11.59 22.82
C LEU A 180 -8.24 -10.98 21.81
N ASP A 181 -8.51 -9.76 21.33
CA ASP A 181 -7.60 -9.08 20.39
C ASP A 181 -6.27 -8.74 21.07
N MET A 182 -6.32 -8.27 22.32
CA MET A 182 -5.13 -8.05 23.14
C MET A 182 -4.34 -9.33 23.43
N GLU A 183 -5.00 -10.47 23.63
CA GLU A 183 -4.34 -11.77 23.83
C GLU A 183 -3.51 -12.14 22.60
N PHE A 184 -4.07 -11.97 21.39
CA PHE A 184 -3.35 -12.23 20.14
C PHE A 184 -2.21 -11.22 19.89
N ILE A 185 -2.45 -9.93 20.12
CA ILE A 185 -1.41 -8.89 20.01
C ILE A 185 -0.25 -9.19 20.97
N LYS A 186 -0.56 -9.53 22.22
CA LYS A 186 0.44 -9.90 23.23
C LYS A 186 1.23 -11.12 22.79
N TYR A 187 0.55 -12.18 22.34
CA TYR A 187 1.22 -13.37 21.84
C TYR A 187 2.16 -13.01 20.68
N THR A 188 1.66 -12.31 19.66
CA THR A 188 2.46 -11.91 18.49
C THR A 188 3.69 -11.10 18.89
N LEU A 189 3.54 -10.05 19.70
CA LEU A 189 4.64 -9.15 20.05
C LEU A 189 5.68 -9.80 20.98
N THR A 190 5.24 -10.69 21.88
CA THR A 190 6.15 -11.37 22.84
C THR A 190 6.73 -12.67 22.30
N HIS A 191 6.15 -13.23 21.23
CA HIS A 191 6.64 -14.44 20.57
C HIS A 191 8.05 -14.21 20.02
N VAL A 192 8.96 -15.12 20.39
CA VAL A 192 10.35 -15.12 19.91
C VAL A 192 10.41 -15.96 18.64
N ASN A 193 10.73 -15.33 17.52
CA ASN A 193 10.95 -16.05 16.27
C ASN A 193 12.18 -16.97 16.45
N PRO A 194 12.05 -18.30 16.31
CA PRO A 194 13.13 -19.25 16.57
C PRO A 194 14.27 -19.16 15.55
N TYR A 195 14.09 -18.51 14.41
CA TYR A 195 15.10 -18.33 13.37
C TYR A 195 15.89 -17.04 13.55
N THR A 196 15.26 -15.96 14.01
CA THR A 196 15.95 -14.67 14.26
C THR A 196 16.39 -14.48 15.71
N LYS A 197 15.83 -15.27 16.64
CA LYS A 197 16.06 -15.20 18.10
C LYS A 197 15.61 -13.88 18.73
N LEU A 198 14.76 -13.11 18.04
CA LEU A 198 14.20 -11.85 18.52
C LEU A 198 12.70 -12.00 18.74
N SER A 199 12.16 -11.33 19.76
CA SER A 199 10.71 -11.14 19.83
C SER A 199 10.27 -10.08 18.84
N TYR A 200 9.07 -10.22 18.27
CA TYR A 200 8.55 -9.22 17.32
C TYR A 200 8.43 -7.80 17.92
N ALA A 201 8.27 -7.67 19.24
CA ALA A 201 8.31 -6.38 19.93
C ALA A 201 9.68 -5.67 19.85
N ASN A 202 10.75 -6.46 19.91
CA ASN A 202 12.14 -5.98 19.97
C ASN A 202 12.87 -6.09 18.63
N ASP A 203 12.26 -6.71 17.62
CA ASP A 203 12.85 -6.87 16.31
C ASP A 203 12.65 -5.58 15.48
N PRO A 204 13.74 -4.86 15.08
CA PRO A 204 13.63 -3.68 14.22
C PRO A 204 13.04 -3.97 12.84
N GLN A 205 12.90 -5.25 12.47
CA GLN A 205 12.20 -5.63 11.25
C GLN A 205 10.72 -5.21 11.33
N VAL A 206 10.08 -5.27 12.49
CA VAL A 206 8.68 -4.84 12.66
C VAL A 206 8.64 -3.32 12.75
N LEU A 207 8.46 -2.69 11.58
CA LEU A 207 8.47 -1.25 11.43
C LEU A 207 7.17 -0.62 11.92
N THR A 208 6.03 -1.18 11.49
CA THR A 208 4.72 -0.66 11.84
C THR A 208 3.77 -1.75 12.30
N TYR A 209 2.75 -1.32 13.06
CA TYR A 209 1.62 -2.14 13.44
C TYR A 209 0.32 -1.35 13.23
N GLU A 210 -0.55 -1.88 12.40
CA GLU A 210 -1.92 -1.43 12.24
C GLU A 210 -2.84 -2.24 13.16
N LEU A 211 -3.69 -1.56 13.94
CA LEU A 211 -4.62 -2.26 14.83
C LEU A 211 -5.77 -2.91 14.09
N SER A 212 -6.40 -2.23 13.13
CA SER A 212 -7.56 -2.73 12.39
C SER A 212 -7.50 -2.36 10.91
N ASN A 213 -7.78 -3.24 9.99
CA ASN A 213 -7.83 -2.93 8.57
C ASN A 213 -9.19 -2.33 8.21
N GLU A 214 -9.21 -1.34 7.32
CA GLU A 214 -10.38 -0.63 6.78
C GLU A 214 -11.57 -0.53 7.76
N PHE A 215 -11.41 0.31 8.79
CA PHE A 215 -12.38 0.46 9.87
C PHE A 215 -12.43 1.88 10.42
N SER A 216 -13.67 2.30 10.73
CA SER A 216 -14.01 3.32 11.73
C SER A 216 -15.41 3.03 12.25
N ALA A 217 -15.69 3.32 13.52
CA ALA A 217 -17.05 3.19 14.06
C ALA A 217 -18.05 4.06 13.28
N ASP A 218 -17.60 5.24 12.85
CA ASP A 218 -18.37 6.21 12.06
C ASP A 218 -18.88 5.59 10.75
N TYR A 219 -17.97 5.02 9.94
CA TYR A 219 -18.34 4.29 8.71
C TYR A 219 -19.30 3.14 8.98
N VAL A 220 -18.97 2.28 9.94
CA VAL A 220 -19.74 1.04 10.19
C VAL A 220 -21.18 1.37 10.57
N LEU A 221 -21.37 2.34 11.47
CA LEU A 221 -22.69 2.69 12.00
C LEU A 221 -23.51 3.56 11.05
N ILE A 222 -22.89 4.50 10.33
CA ILE A 222 -23.59 5.30 9.31
C ILE A 222 -24.09 4.42 8.15
N CYS A 223 -23.33 3.40 7.77
CA CYS A 223 -23.73 2.44 6.74
C CYS A 223 -24.78 1.42 7.21
N GLY A 224 -25.30 1.55 8.44
CA GLY A 224 -26.40 0.73 8.95
C GLY A 224 -26.01 -0.69 9.35
N ASN A 225 -24.71 -0.97 9.53
CA ASN A 225 -24.30 -2.26 10.10
C ASN A 225 -24.71 -2.32 11.56
N ASN A 226 -25.37 -3.40 11.95
CA ASN A 226 -25.84 -3.62 13.31
C ASN A 226 -25.21 -4.86 13.94
N LEU A 227 -25.40 -5.00 15.24
CA LEU A 227 -24.97 -6.17 16.00
C LEU A 227 -26.15 -7.11 16.26
N THR A 228 -25.89 -8.27 16.87
CA THR A 228 -26.96 -9.10 17.45
C THR A 228 -27.52 -8.43 18.69
N ASP A 229 -28.74 -8.80 19.10
CA ASP A 229 -29.52 -8.06 20.10
C ASP A 229 -28.75 -7.80 21.41
N TYR A 230 -28.01 -8.81 21.88
CA TYR A 230 -27.15 -8.73 23.06
C TYR A 230 -26.08 -7.62 22.94
N PHE A 231 -25.28 -7.64 21.86
CA PHE A 231 -24.23 -6.65 21.66
C PHE A 231 -24.79 -5.27 21.27
N GLN A 232 -25.91 -5.23 20.55
CA GLN A 232 -26.58 -3.99 20.17
C GLN A 232 -27.05 -3.22 21.40
N LYS A 233 -27.61 -3.91 22.42
CA LYS A 233 -27.99 -3.29 23.70
C LYS A 233 -26.78 -2.67 24.42
N LYS A 234 -25.62 -3.33 24.39
CA LYS A 234 -24.38 -2.76 24.96
C LYS A 234 -23.93 -1.50 24.23
N LEU A 235 -23.99 -1.49 22.90
CA LEU A 235 -23.67 -0.30 22.10
C LEU A 235 -24.63 0.87 22.39
N VAL A 236 -25.94 0.60 22.45
CA VAL A 236 -26.96 1.61 22.76
C VAL A 236 -26.76 2.18 24.17
N ALA A 237 -26.48 1.33 25.18
CA ALA A 237 -26.22 1.80 26.53
C ALA A 237 -24.99 2.72 26.60
N LYS A 238 -23.91 2.42 25.85
CA LYS A 238 -22.74 3.30 25.72
C LYS A 238 -23.12 4.65 25.07
N TRP A 239 -23.93 4.63 24.02
CA TRP A 239 -24.42 5.83 23.35
C TRP A 239 -25.26 6.70 24.28
N GLU A 240 -26.25 6.13 24.97
CA GLU A 240 -27.13 6.86 25.90
C GLU A 240 -26.34 7.50 27.04
N ALA A 241 -25.36 6.78 27.60
CA ALA A 241 -24.48 7.31 28.63
C ALA A 241 -23.65 8.50 28.12
N PHE A 242 -23.03 8.36 26.95
CA PHE A 242 -22.24 9.44 26.33
C PHE A 242 -23.11 10.65 25.99
N ALA A 243 -24.27 10.44 25.36
CA ALA A 243 -25.18 11.50 24.98
C ALA A 243 -25.69 12.29 26.19
N LYS A 244 -26.02 11.59 27.29
CA LYS A 244 -26.39 12.21 28.57
C LYS A 244 -25.26 13.04 29.15
N GLN A 245 -24.03 12.52 29.14
CA GLN A 245 -22.84 13.24 29.61
C GLN A 245 -22.54 14.48 28.76
N ALA A 246 -22.79 14.40 27.44
CA ALA A 246 -22.64 15.50 26.50
C ALA A 246 -23.77 16.55 26.60
N GLY A 247 -24.78 16.34 27.45
CA GLY A 247 -25.88 17.27 27.66
C GLY A 247 -26.97 17.25 26.59
N LEU A 248 -27.04 16.19 25.77
CA LEU A 248 -28.05 16.07 24.72
C LEU A 248 -29.45 15.86 25.34
N SER A 249 -30.35 16.82 25.16
CA SER A 249 -31.67 16.82 25.79
C SER A 249 -32.66 15.82 25.19
N ASP A 250 -32.53 15.54 23.88
CA ASP A 250 -33.32 14.56 23.13
C ASP A 250 -32.38 13.50 22.55
N ILE A 251 -32.13 12.46 23.33
CA ILE A 251 -31.25 11.35 22.95
C ILE A 251 -31.95 10.54 21.85
N CYS A 252 -31.43 10.63 20.63
CA CYS A 252 -31.97 9.92 19.48
C CYS A 252 -31.51 8.45 19.43
N ASP A 253 -32.17 7.66 18.58
CA ASP A 253 -31.62 6.40 18.09
C ASP A 253 -30.26 6.65 17.43
N ILE A 254 -29.26 5.83 17.75
CA ILE A 254 -27.88 5.95 17.26
C ILE A 254 -27.79 5.95 15.71
N TYR A 255 -28.72 5.29 15.02
CA TYR A 255 -28.78 5.26 13.56
C TYR A 255 -29.61 6.41 12.96
N LYS A 256 -30.34 7.18 13.76
CA LYS A 256 -31.30 8.20 13.30
C LYS A 256 -31.12 9.56 13.98
N ALA A 257 -29.95 10.18 13.78
CA ALA A 257 -29.70 11.56 14.22
C ALA A 257 -30.32 12.57 13.23
N ASN A 258 -31.32 13.35 13.67
CA ASN A 258 -32.11 14.23 12.80
C ASN A 258 -31.71 15.70 12.93
N THR A 259 -31.33 16.16 14.13
CA THR A 259 -30.89 17.54 14.37
C THR A 259 -29.38 17.70 14.25
N ASP A 260 -28.90 18.92 14.03
CA ASP A 260 -27.46 19.19 13.93
C ASP A 260 -26.72 18.92 15.24
N GLU A 261 -27.38 19.16 16.37
CA GLU A 261 -26.85 18.80 17.68
C GLU A 261 -26.73 17.29 17.86
N GLN A 262 -27.78 16.52 17.52
CA GLN A 262 -27.76 15.06 17.56
C GLN A 262 -26.64 14.50 16.67
N LYS A 263 -26.50 15.00 15.44
CA LYS A 263 -25.43 14.58 14.51
C LYS A 263 -24.05 14.88 15.11
N ARG A 264 -23.84 16.07 15.66
CA ARG A 264 -22.57 16.48 16.28
C ARG A 264 -22.19 15.60 17.46
N VAL A 265 -23.12 15.39 18.40
CA VAL A 265 -22.88 14.55 19.59
C VAL A 265 -22.65 13.09 19.18
N ARG A 266 -23.40 12.58 18.20
CA ARG A 266 -23.22 11.24 17.65
C ARG A 266 -21.85 11.05 17.00
N ALA A 267 -21.40 11.97 16.15
CA ALA A 267 -20.07 11.87 15.54
C ALA A 267 -18.96 11.95 16.59
N ALA A 268 -19.14 12.74 17.66
CA ALA A 268 -18.23 12.75 18.79
C ALA A 268 -18.20 11.40 19.52
N PHE A 269 -19.36 10.74 19.70
CA PHE A 269 -19.43 9.40 20.28
C PHE A 269 -18.71 8.35 19.41
N PHE A 270 -18.91 8.36 18.10
CA PHE A 270 -18.24 7.42 17.20
C PHE A 270 -16.72 7.56 17.24
N ARG A 271 -16.23 8.80 17.21
CA ARG A 271 -14.81 9.07 17.39
C ARG A 271 -14.32 8.61 18.76
N ASP A 272 -15.07 8.88 19.82
CA ASP A 272 -14.70 8.51 21.19
C ASP A 272 -14.56 6.99 21.35
N LEU A 273 -15.45 6.19 20.74
CA LEU A 273 -15.32 4.73 20.71
C LEU A 273 -13.99 4.27 20.09
N ASP A 274 -13.66 4.81 18.91
CA ASP A 274 -12.41 4.48 18.20
C ASP A 274 -11.19 4.94 19.03
N GLN A 275 -11.23 6.16 19.58
CA GLN A 275 -10.14 6.79 20.31
C GLN A 275 -9.82 6.07 21.63
N GLN A 276 -10.84 5.75 22.43
CA GLN A 276 -10.64 5.05 23.70
C GLN A 276 -10.01 3.67 23.48
N TYR A 277 -10.50 2.92 22.49
CA TYR A 277 -9.92 1.63 22.16
C TYR A 277 -8.48 1.77 21.65
N PHE A 278 -8.23 2.73 20.74
CA PHE A 278 -6.90 2.94 20.17
C PHE A 278 -5.87 3.29 21.25
N ILE A 279 -6.15 4.29 22.10
CA ILE A 279 -5.23 4.72 23.16
C ILE A 279 -4.90 3.55 24.10
N LYS A 280 -5.93 2.79 24.53
CA LYS A 280 -5.76 1.64 25.41
C LYS A 280 -4.88 0.56 24.80
N VAL A 281 -5.16 0.14 23.56
CA VAL A 281 -4.37 -0.91 22.89
C VAL A 281 -2.95 -0.44 22.61
N LYS A 282 -2.79 0.81 22.13
CA LYS A 282 -1.48 1.41 21.87
C LYS A 282 -0.64 1.45 23.15
N GLN A 283 -1.21 1.87 24.28
CA GLN A 283 -0.52 1.87 25.57
C GLN A 283 -0.07 0.46 25.96
N ASN A 284 -0.96 -0.52 25.90
CA ASN A 284 -0.62 -1.91 26.23
C ASN A 284 0.53 -2.44 25.35
N MET A 285 0.55 -2.11 24.06
CA MET A 285 1.65 -2.49 23.16
C MET A 285 2.97 -1.84 23.56
N ARG A 286 2.95 -0.58 24.02
CA ARG A 286 4.13 0.11 24.54
C ARG A 286 4.63 -0.52 25.84
N GLU A 287 3.72 -0.93 26.73
CA GLU A 287 4.05 -1.66 27.97
C GLU A 287 4.67 -3.04 27.69
N LEU A 288 4.28 -3.69 26.58
CA LEU A 288 4.91 -4.91 26.07
C LEU A 288 6.30 -4.67 25.44
N GLY A 289 6.74 -3.41 25.34
CA GLY A 289 8.05 -3.03 24.81
C GLY A 289 8.10 -2.81 23.29
N PHE A 290 6.96 -2.81 22.58
CA PHE A 290 6.96 -2.58 21.14
C PHE A 290 7.43 -1.15 20.82
N LYS A 291 8.39 -1.02 19.90
CA LYS A 291 9.02 0.26 19.52
C LYS A 291 8.61 0.78 18.14
N GLY A 292 8.00 -0.05 17.30
CA GLY A 292 7.56 0.34 15.95
C GLY A 292 6.40 1.33 15.97
N ALA A 293 6.12 1.97 14.83
CA ALA A 293 5.05 2.96 14.72
C ALA A 293 3.67 2.29 14.72
N ILE A 294 2.70 2.85 15.44
CA ILE A 294 1.34 2.29 15.55
C ILE A 294 0.33 3.25 14.90
N THR A 295 -0.52 2.73 14.02
CA THR A 295 -1.72 3.41 13.55
C THR A 295 -2.95 2.63 13.99
N TYR A 296 -4.09 3.31 14.10
CA TYR A 296 -5.33 2.63 14.44
C TYR A 296 -5.79 1.74 13.30
N SER A 297 -5.95 2.30 12.11
CA SER A 297 -6.48 1.58 10.96
C SER A 297 -6.16 2.34 9.65
N ASN A 298 -6.82 2.02 8.53
CA ASN A 298 -6.79 2.67 7.21
C ASN A 298 -8.23 2.84 6.62
N LEU A 299 -8.37 3.43 5.42
CA LEU A 299 -9.54 3.51 4.49
C LEU A 299 -10.95 3.79 5.09
N TRP A 300 -11.93 4.19 4.27
CA TRP A 300 -13.33 4.43 4.68
C TRP A 300 -13.46 5.48 5.81
N ARG A 301 -12.78 6.62 5.66
CA ARG A 301 -12.65 7.63 6.71
C ARG A 301 -12.95 9.04 6.25
N GLY A 302 -13.75 9.70 7.08
CA GLY A 302 -13.85 11.14 7.06
C GLY A 302 -12.77 11.84 7.86
N ASP A 303 -12.79 13.16 7.78
CA ASP A 303 -11.86 14.05 8.47
C ASP A 303 -11.87 13.87 10.00
N SER A 304 -12.99 13.41 10.59
CA SER A 304 -13.09 13.12 12.03
C SER A 304 -12.09 12.03 12.48
N ALA A 305 -12.04 10.92 11.74
CA ALA A 305 -11.10 9.84 12.00
C ALA A 305 -9.66 10.28 11.70
N LEU A 306 -9.44 11.00 10.59
CA LEU A 306 -8.11 11.51 10.25
C LEU A 306 -7.58 12.51 11.29
N GLN A 307 -8.45 13.33 11.90
CA GLN A 307 -8.08 14.21 12.99
C GLN A 307 -7.66 13.42 14.24
N MET A 308 -8.37 12.34 14.59
CA MET A 308 -7.95 11.46 15.68
C MET A 308 -6.57 10.88 15.41
N HIS A 309 -6.27 10.49 14.16
CA HIS A 309 -4.95 9.99 13.80
C HIS A 309 -3.87 11.07 13.88
N SER A 310 -4.20 12.32 13.55
CA SER A 310 -3.27 13.44 13.68
C SER A 310 -2.77 13.60 15.13
N GLU A 311 -3.64 13.31 16.10
CA GLU A 311 -3.36 13.41 17.54
C GLU A 311 -2.66 12.15 18.07
N HIS A 312 -3.15 10.95 17.70
CA HIS A 312 -2.81 9.71 18.40
C HIS A 312 -1.98 8.72 17.59
N ALA A 313 -2.00 8.76 16.25
CA ALA A 313 -1.28 7.79 15.42
C ALA A 313 0.19 8.19 15.24
N ASP A 314 1.09 7.21 15.15
CA ASP A 314 2.52 7.49 14.90
C ASP A 314 2.80 7.71 13.39
N TYR A 315 1.93 7.18 12.54
CA TYR A 315 1.94 7.34 11.08
C TYR A 315 0.51 7.28 10.54
N ILE A 316 0.33 7.65 9.27
CA ILE A 316 -0.94 7.57 8.56
C ILE A 316 -0.88 6.46 7.53
N GLU A 317 -1.96 5.68 7.46
CA GLU A 317 -2.16 4.62 6.50
C GLU A 317 -3.46 4.85 5.73
N ASP A 318 -3.43 4.61 4.43
CA ASP A 318 -4.59 4.67 3.55
C ASP A 318 -4.48 3.62 2.44
N HIS A 319 -5.58 3.28 1.79
CA HIS A 319 -5.64 2.29 0.71
C HIS A 319 -6.19 2.93 -0.57
N ALA A 320 -5.88 2.33 -1.72
CA ALA A 320 -6.41 2.80 -3.00
C ALA A 320 -6.41 1.69 -4.08
N TYR A 321 -7.58 1.43 -4.64
CA TYR A 321 -7.75 0.68 -5.89
C TYR A 321 -8.29 1.63 -6.95
N VAL A 322 -7.47 1.92 -7.96
CA VAL A 322 -7.58 3.17 -8.74
C VAL A 322 -7.53 2.95 -10.23
N ASN A 323 -8.08 3.89 -11.01
CA ASN A 323 -7.83 3.91 -12.44
C ASN A 323 -6.31 4.01 -12.67
N PRO A 324 -5.66 3.01 -13.29
CA PRO A 324 -4.23 3.04 -13.54
C PRO A 324 -3.81 4.15 -14.50
N ARG A 325 -4.75 4.68 -15.30
CA ARG A 325 -4.51 5.78 -16.24
C ARG A 325 -4.58 7.14 -15.56
N VAL A 326 -3.49 7.53 -14.89
CA VAL A 326 -3.40 8.83 -14.17
C VAL A 326 -3.49 10.06 -15.07
N VAL A 327 -3.39 9.88 -16.39
CA VAL A 327 -3.49 10.92 -17.41
C VAL A 327 -4.93 11.15 -17.89
N ASP A 328 -5.90 10.38 -17.40
CA ASP A 328 -7.29 10.53 -17.84
C ASP A 328 -7.98 11.75 -17.20
N SER A 329 -7.57 12.14 -15.99
CA SER A 329 -8.22 13.21 -15.21
C SER A 329 -7.26 13.87 -14.22
N HIS A 330 -7.56 15.11 -13.84
CA HIS A 330 -6.91 15.77 -12.70
C HIS A 330 -7.28 15.12 -11.34
N GLU A 331 -8.40 14.38 -11.29
CA GLU A 331 -8.90 13.67 -10.11
C GLU A 331 -8.37 12.23 -10.02
N ASP A 332 -7.07 12.06 -10.24
CA ASP A 332 -6.38 10.78 -10.19
C ASP A 332 -6.14 10.28 -8.75
N PHE A 333 -5.43 9.15 -8.60
CA PHE A 333 -5.11 8.61 -7.28
C PHE A 333 -4.24 9.56 -6.45
N VAL A 334 -3.36 10.35 -7.10
CA VAL A 334 -2.52 11.31 -6.39
C VAL A 334 -3.42 12.34 -5.72
N TYR A 335 -4.46 12.83 -6.40
CA TYR A 335 -5.45 13.74 -5.81
C TYR A 335 -6.24 13.08 -4.69
N GLN A 336 -6.62 11.82 -4.90
CA GLN A 336 -7.39 11.09 -3.89
C GLN A 336 -6.58 10.92 -2.60
N LYS A 337 -5.31 10.54 -2.69
CA LYS A 337 -4.44 10.19 -1.55
C LYS A 337 -3.83 11.41 -0.86
N SER A 338 -3.55 12.48 -1.59
CA SER A 338 -3.09 13.74 -0.98
C SER A 338 -4.10 14.35 0.02
N LYS A 339 -5.39 13.97 -0.04
CA LYS A 339 -6.41 14.40 0.92
C LYS A 339 -6.22 13.80 2.32
N THR A 340 -5.46 12.72 2.45
CA THR A 340 -5.24 12.03 3.73
C THR A 340 -3.80 12.17 4.22
N ILE A 341 -2.91 12.78 3.44
CA ILE A 341 -1.54 13.13 3.87
C ILE A 341 -1.59 14.24 4.91
N LEU A 342 -1.08 13.98 6.11
CA LEU A 342 -0.91 14.99 7.16
C LEU A 342 0.47 15.63 7.07
N ALA A 343 0.54 16.92 7.40
CA ALA A 343 1.77 17.70 7.28
C ALA A 343 2.84 17.40 8.35
N ASN A 344 2.56 16.55 9.35
CA ASN A 344 3.52 16.18 10.43
C ASN A 344 3.53 14.69 10.79
N LYS A 345 3.18 13.79 9.86
CA LYS A 345 3.19 12.34 10.09
C LYS A 345 3.72 11.61 8.85
N PRO A 346 4.50 10.52 9.01
CA PRO A 346 4.81 9.64 7.89
C PRO A 346 3.53 9.08 7.26
N TYR A 347 3.56 8.82 5.96
CA TYR A 347 2.37 8.39 5.21
C TYR A 347 2.66 7.16 4.34
N ILE A 348 1.89 6.09 4.53
CA ILE A 348 1.99 4.84 3.78
C ILE A 348 0.66 4.56 3.06
N ILE A 349 0.73 4.19 1.79
CA ILE A 349 -0.40 3.53 1.11
C ILE A 349 -0.28 2.01 1.35
N GLY A 350 -1.06 1.48 2.28
CA GLY A 350 -0.93 0.12 2.83
C GLY A 350 -1.48 -0.99 1.93
N GLU A 351 -2.39 -0.65 1.03
CA GLU A 351 -2.89 -1.50 -0.05
C GLU A 351 -3.11 -0.63 -1.29
N PHE A 352 -2.41 -0.97 -2.37
CA PHE A 352 -2.44 -0.20 -3.61
C PHE A 352 -2.47 -1.12 -4.83
N ASN A 353 -3.44 -0.93 -5.73
CA ASN A 353 -3.43 -1.54 -7.05
C ASN A 353 -4.40 -0.87 -8.05
N GLU A 354 -4.55 -1.41 -9.26
CA GLU A 354 -5.59 -0.94 -10.19
C GLU A 354 -7.03 -1.21 -9.70
N SER A 355 -8.01 -0.58 -10.36
CA SER A 355 -9.44 -0.69 -10.08
C SER A 355 -9.94 -2.14 -10.09
N GLU A 356 -10.80 -2.48 -9.13
CA GLU A 356 -11.42 -3.80 -9.01
C GLU A 356 -12.73 -3.97 -9.82
N GLY A 357 -13.20 -5.22 -9.90
CA GLY A 357 -14.52 -5.56 -10.42
C GLY A 357 -14.64 -5.40 -11.94
N GLY A 358 -15.77 -4.85 -12.39
CA GLY A 358 -16.09 -4.74 -13.83
C GLY A 358 -15.13 -3.87 -14.64
N ARG A 359 -14.32 -3.03 -13.98
CA ARG A 359 -13.37 -2.11 -14.62
C ARG A 359 -12.02 -2.74 -14.94
N VAL A 360 -11.65 -3.84 -14.26
CA VAL A 360 -10.37 -4.54 -14.45
C VAL A 360 -10.11 -4.84 -15.94
N LYS A 361 -11.14 -5.26 -16.68
CA LYS A 361 -11.00 -5.61 -18.10
C LYS A 361 -10.67 -4.42 -19.01
N THR A 362 -11.19 -3.24 -18.69
CA THR A 362 -11.04 -2.03 -19.54
C THR A 362 -9.87 -1.16 -19.10
N GLU A 363 -9.56 -1.17 -17.81
CA GLU A 363 -8.54 -0.32 -17.21
C GLU A 363 -7.24 -1.10 -16.92
N GLY A 364 -7.34 -2.35 -16.52
CA GLY A 364 -6.22 -3.20 -16.13
C GLY A 364 -5.13 -3.39 -17.20
N PRO A 365 -5.41 -3.41 -18.52
CA PRO A 365 -4.35 -3.43 -19.53
C PRO A 365 -3.33 -2.29 -19.37
N TYR A 366 -3.73 -1.13 -18.85
CA TYR A 366 -2.88 0.05 -18.72
C TYR A 366 -2.12 0.15 -17.38
N ARG A 367 -2.18 -0.89 -16.53
CA ARG A 367 -1.61 -0.87 -15.16
C ARG A 367 -0.10 -0.64 -15.07
N SER A 368 0.65 -0.80 -16.16
CA SER A 368 2.07 -0.39 -16.19
C SER A 368 2.25 1.13 -16.01
N GLN A 369 1.28 1.98 -16.39
CA GLN A 369 1.32 3.42 -16.10
C GLN A 369 1.24 3.70 -14.60
N LEU A 370 0.45 2.90 -13.87
CA LEU A 370 0.26 3.05 -12.43
C LEU A 370 1.57 2.85 -11.67
N MET A 371 2.37 1.85 -12.04
CA MET A 371 3.69 1.59 -11.45
C MET A 371 4.61 2.82 -11.57
N LEU A 372 4.71 3.40 -12.77
CA LEU A 372 5.53 4.59 -13.01
C LEU A 372 5.00 5.80 -12.24
N ALA A 373 3.69 6.04 -12.28
CA ALA A 373 3.06 7.16 -11.61
C ALA A 373 3.21 7.07 -10.08
N ALA A 374 3.03 5.88 -9.50
CA ALA A 374 3.21 5.63 -8.08
C ALA A 374 4.65 5.90 -7.64
N ALA A 375 5.64 5.45 -8.42
CA ALA A 375 7.04 5.71 -8.09
C ALA A 375 7.39 7.20 -8.14
N ALA A 376 7.07 7.88 -9.26
CA ALA A 376 7.44 9.27 -9.46
C ALA A 376 6.67 10.23 -8.53
N TYR A 377 5.34 10.12 -8.48
CA TYR A 377 4.54 10.95 -7.59
C TYR A 377 4.69 10.55 -6.12
N GLY A 378 5.04 9.31 -5.82
CA GLY A 378 5.39 8.87 -4.47
C GLY A 378 6.57 9.65 -3.90
N VAL A 379 7.65 9.80 -4.68
CA VAL A 379 8.78 10.65 -4.28
C VAL A 379 8.38 12.13 -4.23
N HIS A 380 7.71 12.62 -5.27
CA HIS A 380 7.30 14.02 -5.37
C HIS A 380 6.45 14.47 -4.17
N GLN A 381 5.45 13.67 -3.78
CA GLN A 381 4.56 13.92 -2.63
C GLN A 381 5.22 13.64 -1.28
N GLY A 382 6.37 12.97 -1.27
CA GLY A 382 7.03 12.53 -0.04
C GLY A 382 6.33 11.38 0.67
N ILE A 383 5.60 10.53 -0.06
CA ILE A 383 4.98 9.30 0.48
C ILE A 383 6.07 8.34 0.94
N ASP A 384 5.98 7.85 2.18
CA ASP A 384 7.00 7.00 2.81
C ASP A 384 6.88 5.52 2.48
N GLY A 385 5.69 5.06 2.14
CA GLY A 385 5.51 3.69 1.66
C GLY A 385 4.41 3.53 0.62
N ILE A 386 4.65 2.66 -0.35
CA ILE A 386 3.68 2.20 -1.36
C ILE A 386 3.66 0.69 -1.31
N VAL A 387 2.56 0.10 -0.87
CA VAL A 387 2.45 -1.34 -0.63
C VAL A 387 1.46 -1.97 -1.61
N TRP A 388 1.97 -2.73 -2.56
CA TRP A 388 1.16 -3.34 -3.62
C TRP A 388 0.26 -4.45 -3.07
N PHE A 389 -1.01 -4.48 -3.51
CA PHE A 389 -1.97 -5.52 -3.15
C PHE A 389 -2.25 -6.47 -4.32
N ALA A 390 -1.74 -7.71 -4.31
CA ALA A 390 -0.88 -8.34 -3.31
C ALA A 390 -0.03 -9.41 -4.00
N TRP A 391 1.03 -9.89 -3.34
CA TRP A 391 1.88 -10.96 -3.90
C TRP A 391 1.05 -12.21 -4.23
N GLN A 392 0.32 -12.68 -3.22
CA GLN A 392 -0.50 -13.89 -3.29
C GLN A 392 -1.48 -13.95 -2.12
N HIS A 393 -2.65 -14.56 -2.38
CA HIS A 393 -3.57 -15.07 -1.37
C HIS A 393 -3.30 -16.56 -1.08
N GLY A 394 -2.89 -16.88 0.15
CA GLY A 394 -2.51 -18.25 0.56
C GLY A 394 -1.44 -18.86 -0.37
N ASP A 395 -1.50 -20.16 -0.61
CA ASP A 395 -0.51 -20.91 -1.42
C ASP A 395 -1.11 -21.56 -2.68
N ARG A 396 -2.37 -21.25 -2.99
CA ARG A 396 -3.12 -21.94 -4.06
C ARG A 396 -2.43 -21.82 -5.42
N ASP A 397 -1.98 -20.63 -5.79
CA ASP A 397 -1.48 -20.34 -7.13
C ASP A 397 0.05 -20.48 -7.23
N LEU A 398 0.69 -21.03 -6.20
CA LEU A 398 2.14 -21.24 -6.14
C LEU A 398 2.54 -22.69 -6.48
N THR A 399 3.64 -22.87 -7.20
CA THR A 399 4.33 -24.17 -7.36
C THR A 399 5.03 -24.58 -6.06
N ALA A 400 5.59 -25.79 -6.00
CA ALA A 400 6.36 -26.24 -4.85
C ALA A 400 7.59 -25.35 -4.56
N GLU A 401 8.13 -24.72 -5.61
CA GLU A 401 9.26 -23.80 -5.55
C GLU A 401 8.84 -22.36 -5.22
N GLY A 402 7.54 -22.05 -5.14
CA GLY A 402 7.05 -20.71 -4.81
C GLY A 402 6.86 -19.78 -6.02
N LYS A 403 6.89 -20.31 -7.24
CA LYS A 403 6.62 -19.57 -8.48
C LYS A 403 5.13 -19.59 -8.82
N ALA A 404 4.67 -18.68 -9.69
CA ALA A 404 3.30 -18.75 -10.21
C ALA A 404 3.06 -20.04 -11.01
N LYS A 405 1.93 -20.72 -10.74
CA LYS A 405 1.47 -21.86 -11.54
C LYS A 405 1.02 -21.46 -12.95
N LYS A 406 0.48 -20.25 -13.08
CA LYS A 406 -0.08 -19.71 -14.34
C LYS A 406 0.37 -18.27 -14.52
N PRO A 407 1.67 -18.02 -14.81
CA PRO A 407 2.12 -16.69 -15.15
C PRO A 407 1.41 -16.21 -16.42
N GLY A 408 1.11 -14.92 -16.48
CA GLY A 408 0.38 -14.33 -17.59
C GLY A 408 0.47 -12.81 -17.63
N ARG A 409 -0.20 -12.23 -18.64
CA ARG A 409 -0.21 -10.79 -18.92
C ARG A 409 -1.54 -10.13 -18.58
N GLU A 410 -2.51 -10.91 -18.12
CA GLU A 410 -3.81 -10.41 -17.66
C GLU A 410 -3.69 -9.76 -16.28
N PRO A 411 -4.44 -8.67 -16.01
CA PRO A 411 -4.46 -8.05 -14.70
C PRO A 411 -4.95 -9.02 -13.63
N HIS A 412 -4.17 -9.18 -12.57
CA HIS A 412 -4.54 -10.05 -11.45
C HIS A 412 -4.28 -9.39 -10.09
N ILE A 413 -5.25 -8.58 -9.67
CA ILE A 413 -5.32 -8.06 -8.31
C ILE A 413 -5.25 -9.24 -7.32
N GLY A 414 -4.35 -9.14 -6.34
CA GLY A 414 -4.17 -10.16 -5.30
C GLY A 414 -3.27 -11.36 -5.63
N THR A 415 -2.76 -11.50 -6.86
CA THR A 415 -1.85 -12.59 -7.29
C THR A 415 -0.74 -12.01 -8.18
N MET A 416 -0.05 -10.97 -7.69
CA MET A 416 1.03 -10.27 -8.39
C MET A 416 2.15 -11.22 -8.85
N VAL A 417 2.36 -12.34 -8.15
CA VAL A 417 3.32 -13.38 -8.57
C VAL A 417 3.06 -13.89 -9.99
N ALA A 418 1.81 -13.86 -10.46
CA ALA A 418 1.39 -14.30 -11.79
C ALA A 418 1.22 -13.15 -12.80
N ASP A 419 1.19 -11.89 -12.36
CA ASP A 419 1.02 -10.73 -13.22
C ASP A 419 2.37 -10.26 -13.76
N ASP A 420 2.80 -10.86 -14.88
CA ASP A 420 4.14 -10.58 -15.41
C ASP A 420 4.28 -9.14 -15.91
N MET A 421 3.19 -8.47 -16.33
CA MET A 421 3.27 -7.08 -16.82
C MET A 421 3.65 -6.11 -15.71
N MET A 422 3.04 -6.25 -14.53
CA MET A 422 3.44 -5.44 -13.38
C MET A 422 4.85 -5.81 -12.89
N ARG A 423 5.19 -7.11 -12.91
CA ARG A 423 6.52 -7.58 -12.50
C ARG A 423 7.65 -7.07 -13.38
N ASP A 424 7.41 -6.82 -14.67
CA ASP A 424 8.40 -6.22 -15.58
C ASP A 424 8.85 -4.83 -15.15
N HIS A 425 8.01 -4.11 -14.40
CA HIS A 425 8.26 -2.73 -13.99
C HIS A 425 8.53 -2.57 -12.49
N LEU A 426 8.34 -3.62 -11.68
CA LEU A 426 8.52 -3.56 -10.22
C LEU A 426 9.92 -3.07 -9.83
N ARG A 427 10.97 -3.57 -10.50
CA ARG A 427 12.35 -3.21 -10.19
C ARG A 427 12.67 -1.78 -10.62
N THR A 428 12.36 -1.40 -11.85
CA THR A 428 12.66 -0.05 -12.38
C THR A 428 11.86 1.04 -11.67
N ALA A 429 10.56 0.84 -11.44
CA ALA A 429 9.72 1.75 -10.66
C ALA A 429 10.17 1.79 -9.19
N GLY A 430 10.45 0.64 -8.60
CA GLY A 430 10.99 0.53 -7.24
C GLY A 430 12.31 1.29 -7.08
N MET A 431 13.20 1.27 -8.09
CA MET A 431 14.44 2.05 -8.09
C MET A 431 14.17 3.55 -8.16
N ILE A 432 13.24 4.02 -9.03
CA ILE A 432 12.86 5.45 -9.06
C ILE A 432 12.45 5.91 -7.67
N TYR A 433 11.60 5.14 -7.02
CA TYR A 433 11.02 5.47 -5.72
C TYR A 433 12.05 5.38 -4.57
N ARG A 434 12.67 4.21 -4.39
CA ARG A 434 13.56 3.94 -3.25
C ARG A 434 14.83 4.77 -3.31
N ASN A 435 15.37 4.96 -4.50
CA ASN A 435 16.62 5.68 -4.70
C ASN A 435 16.43 7.16 -4.99
N GLN A 436 15.18 7.64 -4.98
CA GLN A 436 14.81 9.03 -5.25
C GLN A 436 15.49 9.52 -6.55
N LEU A 437 15.26 8.79 -7.64
CA LEU A 437 15.80 9.16 -8.96
C LEU A 437 15.05 10.33 -9.62
N VAL A 438 13.95 10.75 -8.98
CA VAL A 438 13.19 11.98 -9.18
C VAL A 438 13.23 12.75 -7.85
N ASP A 439 13.14 14.07 -7.90
CA ASP A 439 13.22 14.94 -6.74
C ASP A 439 11.86 15.09 -6.03
N PRO A 440 11.85 15.23 -4.69
CA PRO A 440 10.65 15.65 -3.96
C PRO A 440 10.21 17.05 -4.41
N SER A 441 8.94 17.39 -4.18
CA SER A 441 8.43 18.74 -4.46
C SER A 441 9.32 19.83 -3.84
N SER A 442 9.65 20.83 -4.66
CA SER A 442 10.46 21.98 -4.24
C SER A 442 9.64 23.05 -3.52
N LYS A 443 8.31 23.03 -3.66
CA LYS A 443 7.37 24.01 -3.10
C LYS A 443 6.15 23.30 -2.50
N PRO A 444 6.33 22.49 -1.43
CA PRO A 444 5.21 21.82 -0.78
C PRO A 444 4.17 22.82 -0.25
N VAL A 445 2.90 22.44 -0.32
CA VAL A 445 1.76 23.24 0.16
C VAL A 445 1.15 22.56 1.38
N THR A 446 1.03 23.30 2.47
CA THR A 446 0.20 22.90 3.61
C THR A 446 -1.15 23.59 3.52
N PHE A 447 -2.25 22.84 3.64
CA PHE A 447 -3.61 23.39 3.67
C PHE A 447 -4.32 22.99 4.96
N ALA A 448 -4.88 24.00 5.62
CA ALA A 448 -5.65 23.86 6.84
C ALA A 448 -7.12 23.62 6.49
N VAL A 449 -7.75 22.59 7.07
CA VAL A 449 -9.16 22.26 6.78
C VAL A 449 -10.16 22.75 7.82
N GLY A 450 -9.69 23.10 9.02
CA GLY A 450 -10.54 23.46 10.15
C GLY A 450 -11.19 22.24 10.81
N THR A 451 -12.30 22.49 11.52
CA THR A 451 -13.07 21.45 12.21
C THR A 451 -13.70 20.49 11.18
N PRO A 452 -13.55 19.16 11.36
CA PRO A 452 -14.18 18.18 10.50
C PRO A 452 -15.70 18.36 10.32
N HIS A 453 -16.19 18.14 9.10
CA HIS A 453 -17.62 18.05 8.83
C HIS A 453 -18.22 16.79 9.48
N VAL A 454 -19.45 16.92 9.97
CA VAL A 454 -20.22 15.80 10.50
C VAL A 454 -21.07 15.19 9.38
N GLY A 455 -20.62 14.04 8.86
CA GLY A 455 -21.34 13.34 7.79
C GLY A 455 -22.66 12.73 8.24
N THR A 456 -23.71 12.88 7.44
CA THR A 456 -25.01 12.20 7.64
C THR A 456 -25.05 10.82 6.99
N ASP A 457 -24.25 10.63 5.95
CA ASP A 457 -24.10 9.41 5.17
C ASP A 457 -22.63 9.20 4.80
N TYR A 458 -22.34 8.04 4.19
CA TYR A 458 -20.99 7.69 3.75
C TYR A 458 -20.37 8.74 2.81
N ASN A 459 -21.14 9.29 1.86
CA ASN A 459 -20.58 10.26 0.91
C ASN A 459 -20.27 11.60 1.58
N ALA A 460 -21.11 12.04 2.52
CA ALA A 460 -20.87 13.24 3.31
C ALA A 460 -19.64 13.07 4.21
N LEU A 461 -19.46 11.88 4.81
CA LEU A 461 -18.28 11.56 5.62
C LEU A 461 -16.98 11.72 4.82
N MET A 462 -16.97 11.31 3.56
CA MET A 462 -15.79 11.36 2.68
C MET A 462 -15.56 12.75 2.01
N ARG A 463 -16.39 13.76 2.32
CA ARG A 463 -16.29 15.10 1.73
C ARG A 463 -15.84 16.14 2.77
N PRO A 464 -14.55 16.51 2.77
CA PRO A 464 -14.05 17.53 3.69
C PRO A 464 -14.65 18.91 3.38
N THR A 465 -14.77 19.78 4.39
CA THR A 465 -15.35 21.13 4.25
C THR A 465 -14.52 22.03 3.33
N ASN A 466 -13.19 21.94 3.44
CA ASN A 466 -12.25 22.70 2.64
C ASN A 466 -11.40 21.76 1.80
N ILE A 467 -11.48 21.88 0.48
CA ILE A 467 -10.70 21.08 -0.45
C ILE A 467 -10.13 21.96 -1.56
N TYR A 468 -8.87 21.73 -1.90
CA TYR A 468 -8.23 22.39 -3.03
C TYR A 468 -8.69 21.76 -4.35
N LYS A 469 -8.52 22.47 -5.46
CA LYS A 469 -8.93 22.01 -6.80
C LYS A 469 -8.00 20.90 -7.30
N PRO A 470 -8.52 19.88 -7.99
CA PRO A 470 -7.70 18.79 -8.51
C PRO A 470 -6.67 19.29 -9.53
N GLY A 471 -5.56 18.55 -9.63
CA GLY A 471 -4.42 18.82 -10.53
C GLY A 471 -3.23 19.45 -9.83
N TRP A 472 -3.45 20.26 -8.79
CA TRP A 472 -2.36 20.93 -8.06
C TRP A 472 -1.45 19.98 -7.28
N GLN A 473 -1.94 18.79 -6.92
CA GLN A 473 -1.11 17.72 -6.37
C GLN A 473 -0.09 17.15 -7.38
N SER A 474 -0.27 17.42 -8.67
CA SER A 474 0.72 17.03 -9.68
C SER A 474 1.79 18.11 -9.86
N VAL A 475 1.58 19.30 -9.28
CA VAL A 475 2.52 20.42 -9.26
C VAL A 475 3.32 20.43 -7.95
N HIS A 476 2.63 20.30 -6.82
CA HIS A 476 3.20 20.42 -5.47
C HIS A 476 2.90 19.18 -4.63
N ALA A 477 3.80 18.87 -3.70
CA ALA A 477 3.46 18.05 -2.55
C ALA A 477 2.39 18.75 -1.71
N VAL A 478 1.46 17.98 -1.15
CA VAL A 478 0.37 18.52 -0.35
C VAL A 478 0.35 17.86 1.02
N GLY A 479 0.21 18.67 2.07
CA GLY A 479 -0.03 18.21 3.44
C GLY A 479 -1.23 18.90 4.08
N LYS A 480 -2.02 18.15 4.84
CA LYS A 480 -3.21 18.63 5.55
C LYS A 480 -2.89 18.94 7.03
N THR A 481 -3.52 19.97 7.57
CA THR A 481 -3.66 20.19 9.02
C THR A 481 -5.12 20.48 9.41
N PHE A 482 -5.47 20.30 10.68
CA PHE A 482 -6.80 20.59 11.23
C PHE A 482 -6.91 21.97 11.89
N ASP A 483 -5.96 22.86 11.59
CA ASP A 483 -6.01 24.27 12.03
C ASP A 483 -7.14 25.04 11.32
N ALA A 484 -7.53 26.19 11.87
CA ALA A 484 -8.47 27.07 11.20
C ALA A 484 -7.86 27.62 9.90
N PRO A 485 -8.56 27.54 8.74
CA PRO A 485 -8.02 28.04 7.48
C PRO A 485 -7.87 29.56 7.50
N PRO A 486 -6.68 30.12 7.23
CA PRO A 486 -6.50 31.56 7.18
C PRO A 486 -7.19 32.15 5.93
N PRO A 487 -7.68 33.41 5.96
CA PRO A 487 -8.28 34.05 4.79
C PRO A 487 -7.37 34.06 3.55
N THR A 488 -6.06 34.12 3.77
CA THR A 488 -5.03 34.08 2.71
C THR A 488 -4.96 32.74 1.98
N GLN A 489 -5.43 31.64 2.58
CA GLN A 489 -5.53 30.33 1.93
C GLN A 489 -6.62 30.34 0.86
N MET A 490 -7.79 30.91 1.18
CA MET A 490 -8.97 30.91 0.32
C MET A 490 -8.76 31.71 -0.98
N VAL A 491 -7.74 32.56 -1.02
CA VAL A 491 -7.40 33.36 -2.21
C VAL A 491 -6.32 32.72 -3.09
N LYS A 492 -5.73 31.60 -2.69
CA LYS A 492 -4.69 30.92 -3.46
C LYS A 492 -5.25 30.33 -4.77
N PRO A 493 -4.46 30.31 -5.87
CA PRO A 493 -4.91 29.74 -7.15
C PRO A 493 -5.44 28.30 -7.01
N TRP A 494 -4.76 27.48 -6.21
CA TRP A 494 -5.13 26.09 -5.97
C TRP A 494 -6.45 25.90 -5.21
N MET A 495 -7.01 26.94 -4.58
CA MET A 495 -8.38 26.90 -4.05
C MET A 495 -9.45 27.27 -5.09
N ARG A 496 -9.07 27.97 -6.15
CA ARG A 496 -10.00 28.68 -7.04
C ARG A 496 -10.16 28.04 -8.41
N SER A 497 -9.09 27.52 -8.99
CA SER A 497 -9.09 26.97 -10.34
C SER A 497 -8.27 25.68 -10.44
N THR A 498 -8.62 24.83 -11.39
CA THR A 498 -7.77 23.72 -11.83
C THR A 498 -6.62 24.26 -12.70
N PRO A 499 -5.45 23.60 -12.74
CA PRO A 499 -4.37 23.95 -13.67
C PRO A 499 -4.75 23.59 -15.13
N SER A 500 -3.83 23.84 -16.06
CA SER A 500 -3.94 23.43 -17.46
C SER A 500 -3.94 21.91 -17.65
N GLN A 501 -4.39 21.42 -18.81
CA GLN A 501 -4.38 19.99 -19.15
C GLN A 501 -2.96 19.39 -19.20
N ILE A 502 -1.96 20.20 -19.51
CA ILE A 502 -0.55 19.85 -19.35
C ILE A 502 -0.10 20.36 -17.99
N VAL A 503 0.19 19.43 -17.07
CA VAL A 503 0.62 19.73 -15.70
C VAL A 503 2.05 19.28 -15.50
N THR A 504 2.91 20.20 -15.08
CA THR A 504 4.32 19.90 -14.78
C THR A 504 4.56 20.11 -13.28
N SER A 505 5.23 19.15 -12.64
CA SER A 505 5.71 19.25 -11.25
C SER A 505 6.57 20.50 -11.05
N ASP A 506 6.60 21.04 -9.83
CA ASP A 506 7.42 22.21 -9.48
C ASP A 506 8.94 21.98 -9.59
N THR A 507 9.37 20.73 -9.71
CA THR A 507 10.77 20.34 -10.02
C THR A 507 11.05 20.33 -11.52
N GLY A 508 10.01 20.34 -12.36
CA GLY A 508 10.12 20.19 -13.81
C GLY A 508 10.32 18.75 -14.30
N GLN A 509 10.38 17.75 -13.41
CA GLN A 509 10.78 16.39 -13.77
C GLN A 509 9.63 15.45 -14.14
N ILE A 510 8.41 15.77 -13.72
CA ILE A 510 7.20 15.01 -14.00
C ILE A 510 6.26 15.89 -14.82
N THR A 511 5.88 15.42 -16.01
CA THR A 511 4.88 16.06 -16.87
C THR A 511 3.74 15.10 -17.15
N LYS A 512 2.54 15.52 -16.80
CA LYS A 512 1.28 14.81 -17.06
C LYS A 512 0.49 15.60 -18.10
N ASP A 513 0.30 14.99 -19.26
CA ASP A 513 -0.40 15.57 -20.39
C ASP A 513 -1.76 14.87 -20.56
N LEU A 514 -2.83 15.55 -20.16
CA LEU A 514 -4.20 15.01 -20.21
C LEU A 514 -4.78 15.05 -21.62
N ASP A 515 -4.26 15.88 -22.52
CA ASP A 515 -4.73 15.97 -23.90
C ASP A 515 -4.13 14.83 -24.73
N ALA A 516 -2.82 14.63 -24.62
CA ALA A 516 -2.11 13.53 -25.28
C ALA A 516 -2.25 12.18 -24.58
N LYS A 517 -2.76 12.16 -23.34
CA LYS A 517 -2.82 10.98 -22.46
C LYS A 517 -1.43 10.38 -22.21
N GLN A 518 -0.46 11.23 -21.83
CA GLN A 518 0.94 10.85 -21.66
C GLN A 518 1.51 11.33 -20.32
N LEU A 519 2.21 10.42 -19.63
CA LEU A 519 3.04 10.70 -18.47
C LEU A 519 4.51 10.62 -18.89
N ARG A 520 5.28 11.66 -18.56
CA ARG A 520 6.69 11.79 -18.91
C ARG A 520 7.50 12.11 -17.66
N ILE A 521 8.56 11.34 -17.42
CA ILE A 521 9.56 11.57 -16.37
C ILE A 521 10.88 11.92 -17.05
N ILE A 522 11.44 13.09 -16.72
CA ILE A 522 12.74 13.55 -17.23
C ILE A 522 13.54 14.06 -16.04
N ALA A 523 14.38 13.19 -15.50
CA ALA A 523 15.25 13.49 -14.37
C ALA A 523 16.70 13.06 -14.69
N PRO A 524 17.71 13.62 -14.01
CA PRO A 524 19.12 13.32 -14.30
C PRO A 524 19.45 11.81 -14.27
N LYS A 525 18.75 11.03 -13.44
CA LYS A 525 19.03 9.60 -13.21
C LYS A 525 17.93 8.66 -13.73
N ALA A 526 16.85 9.20 -14.29
CA ALA A 526 15.74 8.42 -14.82
C ALA A 526 15.01 9.19 -15.93
N GLU A 527 14.73 8.49 -17.03
CA GLU A 527 13.83 8.96 -18.08
C GLU A 527 12.77 7.88 -18.34
N ALA A 528 11.51 8.26 -18.38
CA ALA A 528 10.42 7.31 -18.58
C ALA A 528 9.23 7.92 -19.32
N PHE A 529 8.62 7.12 -20.17
CA PHE A 529 7.39 7.42 -20.90
C PHE A 529 6.31 6.42 -20.50
N SER A 530 5.07 6.88 -20.32
CA SER A 530 3.93 5.98 -20.25
C SER A 530 2.67 6.68 -20.76
N GLY A 531 2.01 6.13 -21.77
CA GLY A 531 0.80 6.73 -22.33
C GLY A 531 0.48 6.32 -23.75
N ASP A 532 -0.48 7.03 -24.34
CA ASP A 532 -0.96 6.74 -25.69
C ASP A 532 0.06 7.15 -26.75
N MET A 533 0.17 6.31 -27.77
CA MET A 533 1.11 6.41 -28.89
C MET A 533 0.32 6.68 -30.18
N THR A 534 0.69 7.75 -30.90
CA THR A 534 -0.05 8.25 -32.07
C THR A 534 0.58 7.85 -33.42
N GLY A 535 1.47 6.85 -33.43
CA GLY A 535 2.24 6.47 -34.62
C GLY A 535 3.46 7.37 -34.88
N ASN A 536 3.68 8.39 -34.06
CA ASN A 536 4.86 9.26 -34.13
C ASN A 536 5.96 8.75 -33.19
N THR A 537 7.21 9.04 -33.53
CA THR A 537 8.34 8.82 -32.62
C THR A 537 8.23 9.79 -31.45
N ILE A 538 8.27 9.25 -30.23
CA ILE A 538 8.32 10.03 -29.00
C ILE A 538 9.78 10.30 -28.67
N GLN A 539 10.18 11.54 -28.94
CA GLN A 539 11.48 12.07 -28.52
C GLN A 539 11.32 13.18 -27.47
N GLY A 540 10.27 14.02 -27.58
CA GLY A 540 9.99 15.11 -26.65
C GLY A 540 11.25 15.89 -26.24
N ASP A 541 11.32 16.21 -24.94
CA ASP A 541 12.49 16.81 -24.28
C ASP A 541 13.48 15.76 -23.72
N TYR A 542 13.28 14.47 -24.03
CA TYR A 542 14.13 13.38 -23.54
C TYR A 542 15.57 13.53 -24.08
N GLN A 543 16.53 13.52 -23.15
CA GLN A 543 17.96 13.63 -23.44
C GLN A 543 18.56 12.28 -23.78
N HIS A 544 18.01 11.18 -23.26
CA HIS A 544 18.59 9.84 -23.34
C HIS A 544 17.69 8.82 -24.00
N LEU A 545 16.37 8.97 -23.89
CA LEU A 545 15.39 8.03 -24.41
C LEU A 545 14.77 8.52 -25.72
N THR A 546 14.65 7.63 -26.69
CA THR A 546 13.77 7.80 -27.85
C THR A 546 12.91 6.54 -27.95
N VAL A 547 11.59 6.72 -27.95
CA VAL A 547 10.62 5.65 -28.16
C VAL A 547 10.08 5.78 -29.58
N GLY A 548 10.32 4.77 -30.40
CA GLY A 548 9.99 4.76 -31.83
C GLY A 548 8.51 4.83 -32.13
N ASN A 549 8.17 4.93 -33.41
CA ASN A 549 6.79 4.97 -33.85
C ASN A 549 6.05 3.68 -33.50
N GLN A 550 4.93 3.83 -32.81
CA GLN A 550 3.99 2.75 -32.52
C GLN A 550 2.58 3.34 -32.36
N GLN A 551 1.54 2.52 -32.51
CA GLN A 551 0.16 2.89 -32.16
C GLN A 551 -0.30 2.13 -30.92
N GLY A 552 -1.28 2.69 -30.21
CA GLY A 552 -1.83 2.10 -28.99
C GLY A 552 -1.23 2.76 -27.75
N PHE A 553 -0.59 1.98 -26.88
CA PHE A 553 -0.06 2.45 -25.60
C PHE A 553 1.32 1.84 -25.33
N ALA A 554 2.20 2.58 -24.65
CA ALA A 554 3.46 2.02 -24.18
C ALA A 554 3.83 2.57 -22.81
N THR A 555 4.56 1.76 -22.04
CA THR A 555 5.32 2.18 -20.86
C THR A 555 6.78 1.80 -21.09
N VAL A 556 7.71 2.74 -20.93
CA VAL A 556 9.17 2.52 -21.00
C VAL A 556 9.82 3.26 -19.85
N ILE A 557 10.59 2.56 -19.02
CA ILE A 557 11.26 3.14 -17.84
C ILE A 557 12.75 2.84 -17.93
N LEU A 558 13.58 3.88 -18.06
CA LEU A 558 15.05 3.81 -18.04
C LEU A 558 15.59 4.44 -16.75
N VAL A 559 16.39 3.69 -16.00
CA VAL A 559 16.98 4.15 -14.73
C VAL A 559 18.48 3.85 -14.66
N SER A 560 19.21 4.68 -13.91
CA SER A 560 20.58 4.35 -13.51
C SER A 560 20.61 3.41 -12.31
N ALA A 561 21.38 2.33 -12.42
CA ALA A 561 21.64 1.37 -11.33
C ALA A 561 22.83 1.74 -10.45
N ASP A 562 23.72 2.62 -10.91
CA ASP A 562 24.91 3.05 -10.15
C ASP A 562 24.72 4.42 -9.48
N HIS A 563 23.49 4.93 -9.45
CA HIS A 563 23.08 6.23 -8.89
C HIS A 563 23.76 7.46 -9.50
N LYS A 564 24.47 7.32 -10.63
CA LYS A 564 24.99 8.44 -11.41
C LYS A 564 23.95 8.95 -12.40
N PRO A 565 24.07 10.20 -12.88
CA PRO A 565 23.29 10.67 -14.01
C PRO A 565 23.36 9.71 -15.21
N LEU A 566 22.29 9.60 -15.99
CA LEU A 566 22.19 8.64 -17.11
C LEU A 566 23.36 8.81 -18.11
N ASN A 567 23.77 10.05 -18.38
CA ASN A 567 24.91 10.36 -19.24
C ASN A 567 26.30 10.02 -18.64
N GLN A 568 26.35 9.54 -17.40
CA GLN A 568 27.57 9.19 -16.67
C GLN A 568 27.57 7.76 -16.13
N SER A 569 26.41 7.10 -16.14
CA SER A 569 26.24 5.74 -15.64
C SER A 569 26.89 4.73 -16.57
N SER A 570 27.48 3.70 -15.96
CA SER A 570 27.95 2.50 -16.67
C SER A 570 26.98 1.33 -16.57
N ASN A 571 25.94 1.45 -15.73
CA ASN A 571 24.96 0.41 -15.45
C ASN A 571 23.55 1.00 -15.47
N LEU A 572 22.77 0.65 -16.48
CA LEU A 572 21.37 1.06 -16.63
C LEU A 572 20.45 -0.14 -16.53
N ILE A 573 19.20 0.11 -16.17
CA ILE A 573 18.13 -0.88 -16.26
C ILE A 573 16.99 -0.25 -17.04
N ILE A 574 16.42 -1.02 -17.96
CA ILE A 574 15.28 -0.61 -18.75
C ILE A 574 14.17 -1.65 -18.66
N SER A 575 12.93 -1.19 -18.62
CA SER A 575 11.74 -2.04 -18.70
C SER A 575 10.73 -1.47 -19.70
N ARG A 576 9.92 -2.33 -20.32
CA ARG A 576 8.89 -1.93 -21.29
C ARG A 576 7.64 -2.81 -21.28
N THR A 577 6.51 -2.18 -21.60
CA THR A 577 5.24 -2.82 -21.98
C THR A 577 4.68 -2.07 -23.20
N VAL A 578 4.06 -2.78 -24.14
CA VAL A 578 3.50 -2.20 -25.37
C VAL A 578 2.16 -2.84 -25.66
N LEU A 579 1.13 -2.04 -25.91
CA LEU A 579 -0.19 -2.51 -26.28
C LEU A 579 -0.56 -1.93 -27.64
N ASP A 580 -1.24 -2.72 -28.46
CA ASP A 580 -1.88 -2.21 -29.68
C ASP A 580 -3.15 -1.40 -29.37
N THR A 581 -3.85 -0.98 -30.42
CA THR A 581 -5.10 -0.22 -30.32
C THR A 581 -6.26 -1.03 -29.75
N ASP A 582 -6.17 -2.36 -29.72
CA ASP A 582 -7.16 -3.28 -29.15
C ASP A 582 -6.80 -3.66 -27.69
N GLN A 583 -5.84 -2.95 -27.08
CA GLN A 583 -5.33 -3.19 -25.72
C GLN A 583 -4.63 -4.54 -25.55
N LYS A 584 -4.29 -5.22 -26.64
CA LYS A 584 -3.54 -6.48 -26.59
C LYS A 584 -2.07 -6.16 -26.56
N GLU A 585 -1.36 -6.92 -25.74
CA GLU A 585 0.07 -6.78 -25.69
C GLU A 585 0.72 -7.18 -27.02
N THR A 586 1.61 -6.33 -27.47
CA THR A 586 2.48 -6.57 -28.61
C THR A 586 3.92 -6.42 -28.16
N ASP A 587 4.85 -6.99 -28.93
CA ASP A 587 6.24 -7.03 -28.50
C ASP A 587 7.12 -6.02 -29.23
N LYS A 588 6.69 -5.56 -30.42
CA LYS A 588 7.50 -4.67 -31.26
C LYS A 588 7.43 -3.23 -30.77
N LEU A 589 8.55 -2.70 -30.31
CA LEU A 589 8.73 -1.27 -30.03
C LEU A 589 10.19 -0.87 -30.23
N PRO A 590 10.51 -0.07 -31.26
CA PRO A 590 11.86 0.44 -31.44
C PRO A 590 12.23 1.38 -30.29
N ILE A 591 13.37 1.12 -29.64
CA ILE A 591 13.89 2.00 -28.58
C ILE A 591 15.35 2.30 -28.89
N THR A 592 15.68 3.59 -28.84
CA THR A 592 17.04 4.07 -29.05
C THR A 592 17.48 4.88 -27.84
N LEU A 593 18.65 4.55 -27.30
CA LEU A 593 19.29 5.35 -26.26
C LEU A 593 20.37 6.26 -26.85
N LYS A 594 20.48 7.49 -26.35
CA LYS A 594 21.39 8.53 -26.86
C LYS A 594 22.06 9.31 -25.74
N GLY A 595 23.16 10.00 -26.04
CA GLY A 595 23.83 10.87 -25.08
C GLY A 595 24.38 10.16 -23.82
N LEU A 596 24.61 8.84 -23.90
CA LEU A 596 25.10 8.02 -22.78
C LEU A 596 26.63 8.02 -22.70
N LYS A 597 27.17 7.72 -21.51
CA LYS A 597 28.61 7.57 -21.30
C LYS A 597 29.11 6.35 -22.07
N LYS A 598 29.88 6.60 -23.13
CA LYS A 598 30.46 5.52 -23.94
C LYS A 598 31.69 4.87 -23.31
N GLY A 599 32.45 5.60 -22.49
CA GLY A 599 33.80 5.16 -22.12
C GLY A 599 34.65 4.85 -23.36
N SER A 600 35.59 3.90 -23.25
CA SER A 600 36.28 3.26 -24.38
C SER A 600 35.49 2.08 -24.98
N ALA A 601 34.23 1.87 -24.55
CA ALA A 601 33.43 0.72 -24.92
C ALA A 601 33.09 0.77 -26.42
N LYS A 602 33.39 -0.31 -27.14
CA LYS A 602 32.96 -0.50 -28.54
C LYS A 602 31.68 -1.33 -28.65
N ALA A 603 31.30 -2.01 -27.56
CA ALA A 603 30.16 -2.89 -27.48
C ALA A 603 29.53 -2.78 -26.09
N VAL A 604 28.23 -3.01 -26.01
CA VAL A 604 27.43 -2.96 -24.78
C VAL A 604 26.83 -4.33 -24.54
N GLU A 605 26.89 -4.79 -23.30
CA GLU A 605 26.20 -6.02 -22.90
C GLU A 605 24.76 -5.68 -22.53
N PHE A 606 23.82 -6.31 -23.22
CA PHE A 606 22.39 -6.19 -22.99
C PHE A 606 21.88 -7.51 -22.41
N CYS A 607 21.68 -7.51 -21.09
CA CYS A 607 21.26 -8.66 -20.31
C CYS A 607 19.76 -8.61 -20.10
N ILE A 608 19.00 -9.31 -20.94
CA ILE A 608 17.56 -9.50 -20.75
C ILE A 608 17.38 -10.24 -19.42
N THR A 609 16.61 -9.68 -18.50
CA THR A 609 16.25 -10.28 -17.21
C THR A 609 14.83 -10.83 -17.24
N ARG A 610 13.95 -10.26 -18.08
CA ARG A 610 12.57 -10.73 -18.29
C ARG A 610 12.21 -10.74 -19.77
N PRO A 611 11.50 -11.78 -20.26
CA PRO A 611 10.85 -12.83 -19.48
C PRO A 611 11.80 -13.96 -19.03
N GLN A 612 12.97 -14.08 -19.67
CA GLN A 612 13.99 -15.07 -19.34
C GLN A 612 15.38 -14.47 -19.46
N TYR A 613 16.30 -14.93 -18.61
CA TYR A 613 17.66 -14.44 -18.62
C TYR A 613 18.37 -14.75 -19.96
N LYS A 614 18.85 -13.73 -20.66
CA LYS A 614 19.63 -13.87 -21.89
C LYS A 614 20.54 -12.66 -22.10
N ALA A 615 21.85 -12.88 -22.12
CA ALA A 615 22.82 -11.85 -22.47
C ALA A 615 23.09 -11.83 -23.98
N ILE A 616 23.05 -10.66 -24.58
CA ILE A 616 23.47 -10.40 -25.95
C ILE A 616 24.40 -9.20 -26.00
N THR A 617 25.18 -9.08 -27.07
CA THR A 617 26.03 -7.91 -27.31
C THR A 617 25.40 -7.04 -28.37
N ILE A 618 25.29 -5.75 -28.09
CA ILE A 618 24.79 -4.75 -29.02
C ILE A 618 25.88 -3.70 -29.29
N SER A 619 25.99 -3.28 -30.55
CA SER A 619 27.01 -2.32 -30.98
C SER A 619 26.51 -0.89 -30.80
N ILE A 620 27.42 0.01 -30.42
CA ILE A 620 27.14 1.45 -30.41
C ILE A 620 27.24 1.96 -31.85
N GLY A 621 26.17 2.58 -32.35
CA GLY A 621 26.13 3.16 -33.69
C GLY A 621 27.16 4.27 -33.87
N ALA A 622 27.52 4.59 -35.12
CA ALA A 622 28.52 5.61 -35.45
C ALA A 622 28.15 7.01 -34.90
N ASN A 623 26.86 7.32 -34.82
CA ASN A 623 26.33 8.55 -34.21
C ASN A 623 26.31 8.51 -32.66
N GLY A 624 26.75 7.40 -32.05
CA GLY A 624 26.76 7.22 -30.61
C GLY A 624 25.46 6.73 -29.99
N GLN A 625 24.47 6.37 -30.81
CA GLN A 625 23.21 5.84 -30.33
C GLN A 625 23.30 4.33 -30.12
N LEU A 626 22.55 3.85 -29.14
CA LEU A 626 22.39 2.44 -28.84
C LEU A 626 20.97 2.03 -29.24
N VAL A 627 20.84 1.27 -30.31
CA VAL A 627 19.54 0.72 -30.76
C VAL A 627 19.33 -0.59 -30.02
N LEU A 628 18.26 -0.67 -29.24
CA LEU A 628 17.90 -1.88 -28.50
C LEU A 628 17.14 -2.86 -29.42
N PRO A 629 17.13 -4.16 -29.12
CA PRO A 629 16.26 -5.10 -29.84
C PRO A 629 14.80 -4.65 -29.80
N ASP A 630 14.07 -4.81 -30.91
CA ASP A 630 12.68 -4.36 -31.00
C ASP A 630 11.70 -5.30 -30.28
N SER A 631 12.08 -6.55 -30.01
CA SER A 631 11.24 -7.65 -29.49
C SER A 631 12.00 -8.59 -28.53
N ASP A 632 11.27 -9.51 -27.91
CA ASP A 632 11.74 -10.64 -27.10
C ASP A 632 12.35 -10.26 -25.75
N TRP A 633 11.96 -9.11 -25.19
CA TRP A 633 12.34 -8.67 -23.85
C TRP A 633 11.33 -7.68 -23.24
N HIS A 634 11.25 -7.70 -21.91
CA HIS A 634 10.44 -6.77 -21.12
C HIS A 634 11.25 -6.02 -20.07
N GLU A 635 12.32 -6.61 -19.54
CA GLU A 635 13.29 -5.94 -18.67
C GLU A 635 14.70 -6.37 -19.07
N ALA A 636 15.64 -5.44 -19.04
CA ALA A 636 17.06 -5.71 -19.30
C ALA A 636 17.99 -4.80 -18.50
N GLU A 637 19.15 -5.33 -18.14
CA GLU A 637 20.31 -4.56 -17.68
C GLU A 637 21.20 -4.20 -18.86
N ILE A 638 21.75 -2.98 -18.86
CA ILE A 638 22.64 -2.45 -19.89
C ILE A 638 23.97 -2.09 -19.23
N GLN A 639 25.03 -2.78 -19.62
CA GLN A 639 26.37 -2.60 -19.04
C GLN A 639 27.36 -2.11 -20.10
N PHE A 640 27.92 -0.92 -19.86
CA PHE A 640 28.96 -0.32 -20.71
C PHE A 640 30.33 -0.81 -20.23
N LYS A 641 30.89 -1.82 -20.91
CA LYS A 641 32.17 -2.46 -20.56
C LYS A 641 33.39 -1.71 -21.12
#